data_AF-A0AA48LDI5-F1
#
_entry.id   AF-A0AA48LDI5-F1
#
_cell.length_a   1.000
_cell.length_b   1.000
_cell.length_c   1.000
_cell.angle_alpha   90.00
_cell.angle_beta   90.00
_cell.angle_gamma   90.00
#
_symmetry.space_group_name_H-M   'P 1'
#
loop_
_entity.id
_entity.type
_entity.pdbx_description
1 polymer ?
#
loop_
_entity_poly.entity_id
_entity_poly.type
_entity_poly.pdbx_seq_one_letter_code
_entity_poly.pdbx_strand_id
1 'polypeptide(L)'
;MRKRRLRVFGIGLLILLLATGCSAQKEVPATTETGESTFSASESGTDESTMTGSGAAEVSEENAAIALTKTALAETDWIGIQMEEERIDMPVNEAFLAALAFDTWEPVEEEIESEEVMRFAVGNGEIVILEGAAYLLTDHGMDWYRTPEDVHFEVMNYFEDNFAMSARGMLFNDEYMFAEYYHDTIPTLGNLETFDGRGPLVWEMVRYAWARFTYENDEETVRALYDEDLDGYLVSREMAIQECKKYFDFDEAATEFSSVNFYLPEVDGFELWYTGPDMEDRSNFQNGWGYAFGGIKEIGKEQYEIRLVDYVDSSQTRINKTNVMEISFDREGNIRFDRGYEEVPSYDLADTAPDLQAIEIVKEYDYMNGVFLGETDDAYFYIADDGEWVSYLKLDKASMEMTTIYAPDMADEEFSYRVEQHGEEFFFYTNKNVRITDAEWNLTETVAYPKAIVEGLESYWEQYGEPIYFGEALSDDRSMFAYVDEEGLKLIQNDTNETSLVVPREGDGGLTEAIWCLNPRFADHDTKIVTSRTRDWDSGFTVYDIKTETSKTESGYVMPSDWLIAGDRGFFMSDKSNLYFYDFQSNEVKDLPLEGYCSEVSDISYLLANESYATYFDTKGDVKTLVLLDLASWSIVQKATIENMDVGFNFLASNGDVGVSYSFSWTDHGYAIMRNE
;
A
#
# COMPACT_ATOMS: atom_id res chain seq x y z
N MET A 1 58.50 -30.16 7.19
CA MET A 1 59.68 -29.89 6.33
C MET A 1 59.30 -28.88 5.26
N ARG A 2 60.18 -27.89 5.04
CA ARG A 2 60.01 -26.65 4.26
C ARG A 2 59.80 -26.84 2.75
N LYS A 3 58.96 -25.98 2.15
CA LYS A 3 59.25 -24.95 1.10
C LYS A 3 57.90 -24.41 0.56
N ARG A 4 57.37 -23.25 1.00
CA ARG A 4 57.65 -21.86 0.55
C ARG A 4 57.95 -21.71 -0.95
N ARG A 5 57.00 -21.09 -1.68
CA ARG A 5 57.28 -19.98 -2.61
C ARG A 5 56.18 -18.92 -2.51
N LEU A 6 56.65 -17.71 -2.23
CA LEU A 6 55.98 -16.41 -2.21
C LEU A 6 56.56 -15.61 -3.38
N ARG A 7 55.75 -14.84 -4.11
CA ARG A 7 56.08 -13.61 -4.88
C ARG A 7 54.72 -13.01 -5.30
N VAL A 8 54.18 -11.89 -4.81
CA VAL A 8 54.67 -10.49 -4.62
C VAL A 8 54.67 -9.68 -5.92
N PHE A 9 53.70 -8.75 -5.97
CA PHE A 9 53.64 -7.40 -6.58
C PHE A 9 53.39 -7.19 -8.07
N GLY A 10 52.40 -6.31 -8.32
CA GLY A 10 52.14 -5.61 -9.57
C GLY A 10 51.11 -4.49 -9.41
N ILE A 11 51.32 -3.56 -8.46
CA ILE A 11 50.68 -2.24 -8.48
C ILE A 11 51.40 -1.38 -9.53
N GLY A 12 50.64 -0.78 -10.43
CA GLY A 12 51.06 0.32 -11.29
C GLY A 12 50.41 0.27 -12.68
N LEU A 13 49.35 1.05 -12.90
CA LEU A 13 49.51 2.39 -13.49
C LEU A 13 48.14 3.09 -13.57
N LEU A 14 47.85 3.91 -12.56
CA LEU A 14 47.05 5.11 -12.68
C LEU A 14 47.86 6.09 -13.54
N ILE A 15 47.36 6.47 -14.72
CA ILE A 15 47.59 7.70 -15.53
C ILE A 15 47.15 7.35 -16.96
N LEU A 16 45.86 7.56 -17.24
CA LEU A 16 45.32 7.91 -18.55
C LEU A 16 43.86 8.34 -18.35
N LEU A 17 43.72 9.44 -17.61
CA LEU A 17 42.54 10.30 -17.65
C LEU A 17 42.88 11.48 -18.57
N LEU A 18 41.87 11.92 -19.33
CA LEU A 18 41.77 13.16 -20.11
C LEU A 18 42.28 13.13 -21.56
N ALA A 19 41.40 12.73 -22.48
CA ALA A 19 41.06 13.53 -23.65
C ALA A 19 39.83 12.95 -24.38
N THR A 20 38.79 13.78 -24.54
CA THR A 20 37.62 13.68 -25.46
C THR A 20 36.60 12.57 -25.16
N GLY A 21 35.30 12.80 -24.97
CA GLY A 21 34.46 14.00 -25.01
C GLY A 21 33.00 13.58 -25.26
N CYS A 22 32.06 14.15 -24.48
CA CYS A 22 30.61 14.45 -24.69
C CYS A 22 29.73 13.45 -25.49
N SER A 23 28.48 13.10 -25.15
CA SER A 23 27.32 13.82 -24.56
C SER A 23 26.22 12.75 -24.30
N ALA A 24 25.11 12.90 -23.55
CA ALA A 24 24.35 14.04 -23.05
C ALA A 24 23.45 13.56 -21.88
N GLN A 25 23.30 14.40 -20.85
CA GLN A 25 22.14 14.39 -19.94
C GLN A 25 21.00 15.18 -20.62
N LYS A 26 19.77 14.72 -20.46
CA LYS A 26 18.57 15.43 -20.90
C LYS A 26 17.87 15.97 -19.65
N GLU A 27 18.25 17.18 -19.24
CA GLU A 27 17.41 18.05 -18.40
C GLU A 27 16.37 18.70 -19.32
N VAL A 28 15.12 18.77 -18.85
CA VAL A 28 14.02 19.52 -19.48
C VAL A 28 13.90 20.85 -18.74
N PRO A 29 14.17 22.00 -19.38
CA PRO A 29 13.78 23.29 -18.84
C PRO A 29 12.42 23.72 -19.41
N ALA A 30 11.61 24.32 -18.53
CA ALA A 30 10.45 25.12 -18.88
C ALA A 30 10.90 26.38 -19.64
N THR A 31 10.27 26.65 -20.77
CA THR A 31 10.32 27.96 -21.44
C THR A 31 8.95 28.29 -22.03
N THR A 32 8.32 29.29 -21.43
CA THR A 32 7.33 30.18 -22.02
C THR A 32 8.02 31.01 -23.11
N GLU A 33 7.53 30.94 -24.36
CA GLU A 33 7.77 31.98 -25.37
C GLU A 33 6.45 32.37 -26.04
N THR A 34 6.11 33.63 -25.81
CA THR A 34 5.08 34.41 -26.49
C THR A 34 5.50 34.67 -27.94
N GLY A 35 4.71 34.17 -28.89
CA GLY A 35 4.89 34.45 -30.31
C GLY A 35 4.23 35.75 -30.73
N GLU A 36 5.04 36.79 -30.96
CA GLU A 36 4.65 38.02 -31.65
C GLU A 36 4.17 37.71 -33.09
N SER A 37 2.93 38.09 -33.41
CA SER A 37 2.41 38.12 -34.78
C SER A 37 2.48 39.55 -35.33
N THR A 38 3.26 39.73 -36.39
CA THR A 38 3.39 40.98 -37.13
C THR A 38 2.25 41.16 -38.13
N PHE A 39 1.42 42.20 -37.97
CA PHE A 39 0.66 42.79 -39.08
C PHE A 39 0.66 44.32 -39.01
N SER A 40 1.08 44.92 -40.14
CA SER A 40 1.23 46.35 -40.35
C SER A 40 -0.09 47.03 -40.71
N ALA A 41 -0.46 48.07 -39.96
CA ALA A 41 -1.54 48.99 -40.29
C ALA A 41 -1.09 50.05 -41.32
N SER A 42 -1.98 50.41 -42.24
CA SER A 42 -1.89 51.64 -43.03
C SER A 42 -3.21 52.40 -42.96
N GLU A 43 -3.07 53.71 -42.79
CA GLU A 43 -3.99 54.70 -42.23
C GLU A 43 -5.29 55.03 -42.98
N SER A 44 -6.23 55.48 -42.13
CA SER A 44 -7.30 56.46 -42.22
C SER A 44 -7.53 57.32 -43.49
N GLY A 45 -8.82 57.66 -43.67
CA GLY A 45 -9.29 58.78 -44.48
C GLY A 45 -10.68 59.23 -44.02
N THR A 46 -10.72 60.22 -43.14
CA THR A 46 -11.89 61.03 -42.75
C THR A 46 -12.36 61.94 -43.89
N ASP A 47 -13.66 62.20 -43.99
CA ASP A 47 -14.16 63.54 -44.39
C ASP A 47 -15.61 63.80 -43.91
N GLU A 48 -15.81 65.03 -43.44
CA GLU A 48 -16.99 65.61 -42.81
C GLU A 48 -18.11 66.02 -43.82
N SER A 49 -19.37 66.14 -43.37
CA SER A 49 -20.07 67.44 -43.28
C SER A 49 -21.61 67.39 -42.98
N THR A 50 -21.95 68.00 -41.83
CA THR A 50 -23.05 68.95 -41.52
C THR A 50 -24.58 68.64 -41.58
N MET A 51 -25.18 68.77 -40.38
CA MET A 51 -26.36 69.56 -39.93
C MET A 51 -27.80 69.26 -40.40
N THR A 52 -28.70 68.87 -39.48
CA THR A 52 -29.64 69.76 -38.72
C THR A 52 -30.80 68.99 -38.02
N GLY A 53 -30.95 69.19 -36.70
CA GLY A 53 -32.21 69.59 -36.05
C GLY A 53 -33.36 68.60 -35.79
N SER A 54 -33.76 68.56 -34.50
CA SER A 54 -35.15 68.44 -33.95
C SER A 54 -35.46 67.15 -33.19
N GLY A 55 -35.54 67.27 -31.86
CA GLY A 55 -35.72 66.17 -30.91
C GLY A 55 -37.08 65.47 -30.89
N ALA A 56 -37.09 64.29 -30.28
CA ALA A 56 -38.10 63.79 -29.34
C ALA A 56 -37.67 62.40 -28.83
N ALA A 57 -37.82 62.19 -27.52
CA ALA A 57 -37.64 60.94 -26.78
C ALA A 57 -36.22 60.36 -26.73
N GLU A 58 -35.56 60.45 -25.57
CA GLU A 58 -34.49 59.50 -25.21
C GLU A 58 -35.15 58.14 -24.99
N VAL A 59 -35.42 57.46 -26.10
CA VAL A 59 -35.31 56.01 -26.18
C VAL A 59 -33.80 55.78 -26.02
N SER A 60 -33.40 55.06 -24.99
CA SER A 60 -32.05 54.48 -24.92
C SER A 60 -31.84 53.72 -26.23
N GLU A 61 -31.14 54.31 -27.19
CA GLU A 61 -30.76 53.61 -28.41
C GLU A 61 -29.87 52.45 -27.95
N GLU A 62 -30.39 51.24 -28.09
CA GLU A 62 -29.65 50.00 -27.83
C GLU A 62 -28.30 50.09 -28.54
N ASN A 63 -27.22 49.74 -27.84
CA ASN A 63 -25.87 49.81 -28.38
C ASN A 63 -25.82 48.99 -29.69
N ALA A 64 -25.33 49.61 -30.76
CA ALA A 64 -25.32 49.01 -32.10
C ALA A 64 -24.63 47.63 -32.13
N ALA A 65 -23.59 47.41 -31.33
CA ALA A 65 -22.91 46.12 -31.24
C ALA A 65 -23.75 45.05 -30.52
N ILE A 66 -24.47 45.41 -29.46
CA ILE A 66 -25.43 44.51 -28.79
C ILE A 66 -26.61 44.18 -29.72
N ALA A 67 -27.17 45.18 -30.40
CA ALA A 67 -28.28 44.98 -31.35
C ALA A 67 -27.87 44.07 -32.53
N LEU A 68 -26.65 44.25 -33.06
CA LEU A 68 -26.09 43.38 -34.10
C LEU A 68 -25.84 41.96 -33.57
N THR A 69 -25.33 41.81 -32.35
CA THR A 69 -25.09 40.51 -31.73
C THR A 69 -26.39 39.76 -31.44
N LYS A 70 -27.42 40.43 -30.90
CA LYS A 70 -28.76 39.85 -30.72
C LYS A 70 -29.39 39.43 -32.06
N THR A 71 -29.20 40.22 -33.13
CA THR A 71 -29.66 39.86 -34.47
C THR A 71 -28.91 38.64 -35.02
N ALA A 72 -27.59 38.60 -34.87
CA ALA A 72 -26.77 37.47 -35.28
C ALA A 72 -27.14 36.18 -34.52
N LEU A 73 -27.40 36.28 -33.21
CA LEU A 73 -27.88 35.16 -32.39
C LEU A 73 -29.27 34.69 -32.83
N ALA A 74 -30.19 35.59 -33.17
CA ALA A 74 -31.52 35.24 -33.66
C ALA A 74 -31.52 34.60 -35.06
N GLU A 75 -30.48 34.85 -35.86
CA GLU A 75 -30.28 34.26 -37.19
C GLU A 75 -29.41 33.00 -37.18
N THR A 76 -28.84 32.66 -36.03
CA THR A 76 -27.91 31.53 -35.87
C THR A 76 -28.59 30.39 -35.13
N ASP A 77 -28.66 29.22 -35.77
CA ASP A 77 -29.24 28.02 -35.14
C ASP A 77 -28.31 27.43 -34.05
N TRP A 78 -27.00 27.69 -34.11
CA TRP A 78 -25.97 27.10 -33.22
C TRP A 78 -24.82 28.05 -32.84
N ILE A 79 -24.43 28.13 -31.57
CA ILE A 79 -23.24 28.84 -31.06
C ILE A 79 -22.12 27.88 -30.72
N GLY A 80 -20.87 28.28 -30.97
CA GLY A 80 -19.69 27.48 -30.63
C GLY A 80 -19.03 27.97 -29.35
N ILE A 81 -18.96 27.18 -28.29
CA ILE A 81 -18.14 27.47 -27.12
C ILE A 81 -16.69 27.15 -27.48
N GLN A 82 -15.78 28.09 -27.30
CA GLN A 82 -14.38 27.94 -27.64
C GLN A 82 -13.54 27.81 -26.37
N MET A 83 -12.86 26.69 -26.23
CA MET A 83 -11.87 26.40 -25.19
C MET A 83 -10.47 26.34 -25.84
N GLU A 84 -9.39 26.44 -25.07
CA GLU A 84 -8.02 26.62 -25.58
C GLU A 84 -7.63 25.67 -26.74
N GLU A 85 -8.19 24.44 -26.78
CA GLU A 85 -7.91 23.46 -27.85
C GLU A 85 -9.16 22.88 -28.56
N GLU A 86 -10.39 23.22 -28.18
CA GLU A 86 -11.62 22.63 -28.74
C GLU A 86 -12.80 23.61 -28.92
N ARG A 87 -13.77 23.23 -29.77
CA ARG A 87 -15.02 23.96 -30.01
C ARG A 87 -16.23 23.04 -29.81
N ILE A 88 -17.20 23.47 -29.01
CA ILE A 88 -18.46 22.76 -28.77
C ILE A 88 -19.62 23.56 -29.37
N ASP A 89 -20.36 23.01 -30.34
CA ASP A 89 -21.51 23.69 -30.93
C ASP A 89 -22.82 23.32 -30.20
N MET A 90 -23.67 24.31 -29.90
CA MET A 90 -24.96 24.12 -29.21
C MET A 90 -26.08 25.02 -29.76
N PRO A 91 -27.37 24.64 -29.64
CA PRO A 91 -28.45 25.42 -30.24
C PRO A 91 -28.71 26.74 -29.50
N VAL A 92 -28.94 27.83 -30.24
CA VAL A 92 -29.33 29.12 -29.66
C VAL A 92 -30.81 29.10 -29.30
N ASN A 93 -31.16 29.46 -28.06
CA ASN A 93 -32.55 29.56 -27.62
C ASN A 93 -32.81 30.83 -26.79
N GLU A 94 -34.09 31.14 -26.53
CA GLU A 94 -34.49 32.33 -25.79
C GLU A 94 -33.97 32.35 -24.33
N ALA A 95 -33.74 31.18 -23.73
CA ALA A 95 -33.22 31.08 -22.37
C ALA A 95 -31.72 31.44 -22.30
N PHE A 96 -30.91 31.04 -23.27
CA PHE A 96 -29.51 31.49 -23.39
C PHE A 96 -29.41 33.00 -23.52
N LEU A 97 -30.28 33.60 -24.36
CA LEU A 97 -30.33 35.04 -24.56
C LEU A 97 -30.74 35.79 -23.30
N ALA A 98 -31.61 35.20 -22.48
CA ALA A 98 -31.98 35.75 -21.19
C ALA A 98 -30.82 35.67 -20.18
N ALA A 99 -30.07 34.57 -20.16
CA ALA A 99 -28.92 34.37 -19.28
C ALA A 99 -27.76 35.35 -19.54
N LEU A 100 -27.53 35.71 -20.81
CA LEU A 100 -26.55 36.74 -21.17
C LEU A 100 -26.91 38.13 -20.63
N ALA A 101 -28.19 38.38 -20.35
CA ALA A 101 -28.69 39.61 -19.72
C ALA A 101 -28.17 40.92 -20.35
N PHE A 102 -28.04 40.99 -21.68
CA PHE A 102 -27.44 42.13 -22.40
C PHE A 102 -27.93 43.53 -21.98
N ASP A 103 -29.16 43.65 -21.49
CA ASP A 103 -29.74 44.91 -21.06
C ASP A 103 -29.13 45.45 -19.74
N THR A 104 -28.31 44.63 -19.05
CA THR A 104 -27.59 45.00 -17.83
C THR A 104 -26.13 45.39 -18.09
N TRP A 105 -25.65 45.26 -19.33
CA TRP A 105 -24.25 45.51 -19.68
C TRP A 105 -23.99 47.01 -19.84
N GLU A 106 -22.98 47.52 -19.14
CA GLU A 106 -22.59 48.93 -19.21
C GLU A 106 -21.36 49.12 -20.12
N PRO A 107 -21.44 49.90 -21.21
CA PRO A 107 -20.30 50.09 -22.11
C PRO A 107 -19.15 50.83 -21.41
N VAL A 108 -17.92 50.42 -21.72
CA VAL A 108 -16.69 51.07 -21.22
C VAL A 108 -15.73 51.38 -22.36
N GLU A 109 -15.00 52.49 -22.23
CA GLU A 109 -14.06 52.96 -23.28
C GLU A 109 -12.67 52.33 -23.19
N GLU A 110 -12.36 51.65 -22.09
CA GLU A 110 -11.05 51.04 -21.81
C GLU A 110 -11.21 49.53 -21.59
N GLU A 111 -10.23 48.77 -22.05
CA GLU A 111 -10.09 47.33 -21.82
C GLU A 111 -10.04 47.00 -20.32
N ILE A 112 -10.80 46.00 -19.91
CA ILE A 112 -10.79 45.50 -18.53
C ILE A 112 -9.98 44.21 -18.51
N GLU A 113 -8.74 44.29 -18.03
CA GLU A 113 -7.91 43.10 -17.80
C GLU A 113 -8.51 42.28 -16.64
N SER A 114 -9.10 41.14 -16.99
CA SER A 114 -9.69 40.17 -16.07
C SER A 114 -9.49 38.76 -16.64
N GLU A 115 -9.76 37.72 -15.85
CA GLU A 115 -9.65 36.34 -16.30
C GLU A 115 -10.78 36.01 -17.28
N GLU A 116 -10.44 35.43 -18.43
CA GLU A 116 -11.43 34.93 -19.39
C GLU A 116 -12.09 33.69 -18.79
N VAL A 117 -13.41 33.74 -18.68
CA VAL A 117 -14.19 32.66 -18.09
C VAL A 117 -14.82 31.81 -19.18
N MET A 118 -15.37 32.45 -20.23
CA MET A 118 -16.01 31.75 -21.35
C MET A 118 -15.94 32.55 -22.65
N ARG A 119 -15.85 31.84 -23.78
CA ARG A 119 -15.90 32.40 -25.14
C ARG A 119 -16.92 31.69 -26.02
N PHE A 120 -17.73 32.47 -26.73
CA PHE A 120 -18.75 32.00 -27.65
C PHE A 120 -18.53 32.57 -29.04
N ALA A 121 -18.37 31.71 -30.03
CA ALA A 121 -18.43 32.05 -31.45
C ALA A 121 -19.89 32.21 -31.91
N VAL A 122 -20.23 33.40 -32.43
CA VAL A 122 -21.57 33.79 -32.85
C VAL A 122 -21.52 34.34 -34.28
N GLY A 123 -21.90 33.52 -35.27
CA GLY A 123 -21.78 33.91 -36.68
C GLY A 123 -20.33 34.21 -37.07
N ASN A 124 -20.05 35.48 -37.43
CA ASN A 124 -18.69 35.98 -37.73
C ASN A 124 -18.04 36.73 -36.54
N GLY A 125 -18.70 36.78 -35.39
CA GLY A 125 -18.22 37.48 -34.19
C GLY A 125 -18.01 36.54 -33.00
N GLU A 126 -17.57 37.10 -31.88
CA GLU A 126 -17.35 36.41 -30.61
C GLU A 126 -17.94 37.19 -29.43
N ILE A 127 -18.45 36.47 -28.45
CA ILE A 127 -18.81 36.99 -27.13
C ILE A 127 -17.81 36.40 -26.15
N VAL A 128 -17.09 37.24 -25.41
CA VAL A 128 -16.15 36.78 -24.38
C VAL A 128 -16.57 37.34 -23.05
N ILE A 129 -16.77 36.44 -22.08
CA ILE A 129 -17.15 36.76 -20.71
C ILE A 129 -15.90 36.64 -19.84
N LEU A 130 -15.64 37.67 -19.06
CA LEU A 130 -14.58 37.75 -18.08
C LEU A 130 -15.20 37.98 -16.69
N GLU A 131 -14.43 37.78 -15.62
CA GLU A 131 -14.94 38.11 -14.28
C GLU A 131 -15.26 39.62 -14.19
N GLY A 132 -16.56 39.96 -14.09
CA GLY A 132 -17.08 41.33 -14.00
C GLY A 132 -17.03 42.15 -15.30
N ALA A 133 -16.70 41.54 -16.43
CA ALA A 133 -16.65 42.21 -17.74
C ALA A 133 -17.04 41.28 -18.90
N ALA A 134 -17.27 41.87 -20.06
CA ALA A 134 -17.40 41.14 -21.31
C ALA A 134 -16.90 41.99 -22.47
N TYR A 135 -16.50 41.36 -23.57
CA TYR A 135 -16.36 42.07 -24.84
C TYR A 135 -17.07 41.35 -25.97
N LEU A 136 -17.53 42.15 -26.93
CA LEU A 136 -18.13 41.70 -28.17
C LEU A 136 -17.14 41.97 -29.30
N LEU A 137 -16.66 40.91 -29.94
CA LEU A 137 -15.82 41.01 -31.13
C LEU A 137 -16.73 40.87 -32.36
N THR A 138 -16.80 41.90 -33.18
CA THR A 138 -17.60 41.91 -34.42
C THR A 138 -16.74 42.34 -35.61
N ASP A 139 -17.27 42.21 -36.83
CA ASP A 139 -16.65 42.74 -38.05
C ASP A 139 -16.33 44.26 -37.98
N HIS A 140 -16.93 44.98 -37.01
CA HIS A 140 -16.76 46.41 -36.79
C HIS A 140 -15.72 46.77 -35.70
N GLY A 141 -15.21 45.79 -34.95
CA GLY A 141 -14.24 46.00 -33.88
C GLY A 141 -14.59 45.23 -32.59
N MET A 142 -13.82 45.51 -31.54
CA MET A 142 -14.00 44.96 -30.20
C MET A 142 -14.62 46.04 -29.30
N ASP A 143 -15.80 45.76 -28.75
CA ASP A 143 -16.52 46.65 -27.83
C ASP A 143 -16.55 46.05 -26.42
N TRP A 144 -16.12 46.84 -25.42
CA TRP A 144 -16.02 46.40 -24.03
C TRP A 144 -17.22 46.81 -23.19
N TYR A 145 -17.58 45.93 -22.27
CA TYR A 145 -18.69 46.09 -21.36
C TYR A 145 -18.29 45.66 -19.94
N ARG A 146 -18.81 46.39 -18.96
CA ARG A 146 -18.89 45.91 -17.58
C ARG A 146 -20.16 45.09 -17.45
N THR A 147 -20.03 43.88 -16.91
CA THR A 147 -21.15 42.99 -16.64
C THR A 147 -21.36 42.87 -15.13
N PRO A 148 -22.60 42.72 -14.67
CA PRO A 148 -22.87 42.29 -13.30
C PRO A 148 -22.20 40.93 -12.99
N GLU A 149 -21.70 40.75 -11.76
CA GLU A 149 -21.01 39.52 -11.33
C GLU A 149 -21.88 38.26 -11.48
N ASP A 150 -23.20 38.41 -11.44
CA ASP A 150 -24.17 37.33 -11.58
C ASP A 150 -24.38 36.87 -13.04
N VAL A 151 -23.98 37.63 -14.06
CA VAL A 151 -24.11 37.20 -15.47
C VAL A 151 -23.34 35.90 -15.74
N HIS A 152 -22.14 35.76 -15.15
CA HIS A 152 -21.38 34.52 -15.23
C HIS A 152 -22.16 33.34 -14.60
N PHE A 153 -22.73 33.55 -13.42
CA PHE A 153 -23.49 32.53 -12.69
C PHE A 153 -24.78 32.15 -13.42
N GLU A 154 -25.50 33.11 -13.99
CA GLU A 154 -26.73 32.88 -14.76
C GLU A 154 -26.46 32.12 -16.06
N VAL A 155 -25.33 32.40 -16.74
CA VAL A 155 -24.90 31.64 -17.91
C VAL A 155 -24.52 30.20 -17.53
N MET A 156 -23.84 29.99 -16.39
CA MET A 156 -23.53 28.66 -15.87
C MET A 156 -24.78 27.88 -15.45
N ASN A 157 -25.71 28.51 -14.72
CA ASN A 157 -27.00 27.89 -14.36
C ASN A 157 -27.82 27.54 -15.59
N TYR A 158 -27.84 28.42 -16.61
CA TYR A 158 -28.47 28.08 -17.88
C TYR A 158 -27.86 26.80 -18.48
N PHE A 159 -26.54 26.64 -18.40
CA PHE A 159 -25.89 25.39 -18.82
C PHE A 159 -26.35 24.20 -17.99
N GLU A 160 -26.33 24.28 -16.66
CA GLU A 160 -26.78 23.19 -15.77
C GLU A 160 -28.26 22.81 -15.96
N ASP A 161 -29.14 23.81 -16.16
CA ASP A 161 -30.59 23.62 -16.24
C ASP A 161 -31.07 23.14 -17.62
N ASN A 162 -30.38 23.54 -18.70
CA ASN A 162 -30.84 23.32 -20.08
C ASN A 162 -30.01 22.30 -20.84
N PHE A 163 -28.81 22.02 -20.35
CA PHE A 163 -27.99 20.95 -20.82
C PHE A 163 -27.64 20.10 -19.61
N ALA A 164 -28.10 18.85 -19.58
CA ALA A 164 -27.37 17.86 -18.80
C ALA A 164 -25.93 17.98 -19.30
N MET A 165 -25.03 18.53 -18.47
CA MET A 165 -23.67 18.88 -18.86
C MET A 165 -23.17 17.69 -19.65
N SER A 166 -22.98 17.85 -20.98
CA SER A 166 -22.73 16.67 -21.81
C SER A 166 -21.57 15.96 -21.16
N ALA A 167 -21.64 14.64 -21.02
CA ALA A 167 -20.66 13.97 -20.16
C ALA A 167 -19.20 14.16 -20.65
N ARG A 168 -19.04 14.70 -21.88
CA ARG A 168 -17.83 15.27 -22.46
C ARG A 168 -17.31 16.55 -21.78
N GLY A 169 -18.18 17.46 -21.36
CA GLY A 169 -17.82 18.65 -20.57
C GLY A 169 -17.46 18.33 -19.12
N MET A 170 -17.91 17.18 -18.59
CA MET A 170 -17.51 16.69 -17.27
C MET A 170 -16.01 16.32 -17.24
N LEU A 171 -15.45 15.76 -18.32
CA LEU A 171 -14.06 15.27 -18.37
C LEU A 171 -12.97 16.31 -18.10
N PHE A 172 -13.29 17.60 -18.14
CA PHE A 172 -12.33 18.69 -17.98
C PHE A 172 -12.58 19.53 -16.72
N ASN A 173 -13.51 19.11 -15.86
CA ASN A 173 -13.75 19.70 -14.54
C ASN A 173 -13.48 18.65 -13.45
N ASP A 174 -12.26 18.69 -12.90
CA ASP A 174 -11.75 17.74 -11.91
C ASP A 174 -12.63 17.64 -10.66
N GLU A 175 -13.27 18.74 -10.24
CA GLU A 175 -14.14 18.78 -9.05
C GLU A 175 -15.55 18.21 -9.31
N TYR A 176 -16.07 18.30 -10.54
CA TYR A 176 -17.42 17.80 -10.86
C TYR A 176 -17.43 16.32 -11.26
N MET A 177 -16.38 15.84 -11.95
CA MET A 177 -16.12 14.39 -12.09
C MET A 177 -15.98 13.71 -10.74
N PHE A 178 -15.49 14.44 -9.72
CA PHE A 178 -15.30 13.97 -8.35
C PHE A 178 -16.62 13.62 -7.64
N ALA A 179 -17.70 14.36 -7.88
CA ALA A 179 -18.98 14.19 -7.18
C ALA A 179 -19.93 13.20 -7.87
N GLU A 180 -19.99 13.21 -9.21
CA GLU A 180 -20.98 12.43 -9.97
C GLU A 180 -20.49 11.04 -10.36
N TYR A 181 -19.21 10.87 -10.66
CA TYR A 181 -18.69 9.62 -11.22
C TYR A 181 -18.19 8.64 -10.15
N TYR A 182 -17.51 9.13 -9.10
CA TYR A 182 -16.94 8.29 -8.03
C TYR A 182 -18.02 7.58 -7.19
N HIS A 183 -19.11 8.27 -6.87
CA HIS A 183 -20.15 7.78 -5.95
C HIS A 183 -20.81 6.49 -6.44
N ASP A 184 -21.04 6.36 -7.74
CA ASP A 184 -21.76 5.22 -8.31
C ASP A 184 -20.81 4.22 -8.97
N THR A 185 -19.70 4.70 -9.54
CA THR A 185 -18.75 3.84 -10.28
C THR A 185 -17.84 3.04 -9.35
N ILE A 186 -17.24 3.63 -8.31
CA ILE A 186 -16.34 2.90 -7.40
C ILE A 186 -17.02 1.76 -6.64
N PRO A 187 -18.18 1.95 -5.98
CA PRO A 187 -18.80 0.87 -5.22
C PRO A 187 -19.38 -0.25 -6.10
N THR A 188 -19.49 -0.04 -7.42
CA THR A 188 -20.05 -1.01 -8.37
C THR A 188 -18.96 -1.59 -9.29
N LEU A 189 -18.49 -0.83 -10.27
CA LEU A 189 -17.54 -1.24 -11.30
C LEU A 189 -16.08 -1.12 -10.85
N GLY A 190 -15.75 -0.09 -10.06
CA GLY A 190 -14.37 0.30 -9.75
C GLY A 190 -13.64 -0.59 -8.74
N ASN A 191 -14.33 -1.57 -8.14
CA ASN A 191 -13.69 -2.59 -7.28
C ASN A 191 -13.41 -3.90 -8.01
N LEU A 192 -13.76 -4.01 -9.30
CA LEU A 192 -13.47 -5.21 -10.09
C LEU A 192 -12.02 -5.19 -10.57
N GLU A 193 -11.30 -6.30 -10.39
CA GLU A 193 -9.96 -6.49 -10.96
C GLU A 193 -9.97 -6.34 -12.50
N THR A 194 -11.05 -6.83 -13.13
CA THR A 194 -11.33 -6.62 -14.56
C THR A 194 -12.83 -6.47 -14.80
N PHE A 195 -13.17 -5.63 -15.77
CA PHE A 195 -14.53 -5.33 -16.21
C PHE A 195 -14.55 -5.25 -17.75
N ASP A 196 -15.53 -5.88 -18.38
CA ASP A 196 -15.74 -5.83 -19.83
C ASP A 196 -17.17 -5.35 -20.13
N GLY A 197 -17.30 -4.08 -20.54
CA GLY A 197 -18.57 -3.44 -20.87
C GLY A 197 -19.27 -3.97 -22.12
N ARG A 198 -18.56 -4.79 -22.91
CA ARG A 198 -19.05 -5.39 -24.16
C ARG A 198 -19.26 -6.92 -24.04
N GLY A 199 -18.90 -7.48 -22.89
CA GLY A 199 -19.11 -8.90 -22.56
C GLY A 199 -20.57 -9.23 -22.22
N PRO A 200 -20.86 -10.43 -21.68
CA PRO A 200 -22.19 -10.75 -21.15
C PRO A 200 -22.55 -9.83 -19.98
N LEU A 201 -23.85 -9.61 -19.74
CA LEU A 201 -24.31 -8.82 -18.60
C LEU A 201 -23.86 -9.46 -17.29
N VAL A 202 -23.26 -8.66 -16.42
CA VAL A 202 -22.87 -9.05 -15.07
C VAL A 202 -23.61 -8.24 -14.02
N TRP A 203 -23.59 -8.71 -12.78
CA TRP A 203 -24.29 -8.09 -11.66
C TRP A 203 -23.89 -6.63 -11.45
N GLU A 204 -22.61 -6.31 -11.60
CA GLU A 204 -22.06 -4.98 -11.36
C GLU A 204 -22.59 -3.95 -12.37
N MET A 205 -22.87 -4.36 -13.62
CA MET A 205 -23.55 -3.51 -14.60
C MET A 205 -24.99 -3.21 -14.19
N VAL A 206 -25.73 -4.22 -13.71
CA VAL A 206 -27.10 -4.07 -13.21
C VAL A 206 -27.12 -3.16 -11.99
N ARG A 207 -26.16 -3.33 -11.08
CA ARG A 207 -26.02 -2.51 -9.89
C ARG A 207 -25.67 -1.05 -10.22
N TYR A 208 -24.79 -0.80 -11.18
CA TYR A 208 -24.49 0.55 -11.67
C TYR A 208 -25.74 1.20 -12.29
N ALA A 209 -26.43 0.49 -13.19
CA ALA A 209 -27.64 0.98 -13.83
C ALA A 209 -28.75 1.26 -12.80
N TRP A 210 -28.88 0.43 -11.76
CA TRP A 210 -29.81 0.66 -10.66
C TRP A 210 -29.48 1.91 -9.85
N ALA A 211 -28.22 2.11 -9.47
CA ALA A 211 -27.79 3.31 -8.77
C ALA A 211 -28.16 4.58 -9.56
N ARG A 212 -27.84 4.59 -10.87
CA ARG A 212 -28.22 5.67 -11.79
C ARG A 212 -29.73 5.84 -11.91
N PHE A 213 -30.48 4.75 -12.03
CA PHE A 213 -31.95 4.80 -12.10
C PHE A 213 -32.55 5.44 -10.84
N THR A 214 -32.07 5.07 -9.65
CA THR A 214 -32.56 5.66 -8.39
C THR A 214 -32.21 7.14 -8.23
N TYR A 215 -31.15 7.60 -8.91
CA TYR A 215 -30.73 9.00 -8.92
C TYR A 215 -31.55 9.84 -9.92
N GLU A 216 -31.80 9.30 -11.10
CA GLU A 216 -32.48 10.01 -12.20
C GLU A 216 -34.01 10.10 -12.04
N ASN A 217 -34.57 9.38 -11.07
CA ASN A 217 -36.01 9.29 -10.86
C ASN A 217 -36.40 9.74 -9.45
N ASP A 218 -37.64 10.24 -9.31
CA ASP A 218 -38.16 10.61 -8.00
C ASP A 218 -38.45 9.39 -7.10
N GLU A 219 -38.55 9.65 -5.80
CA GLU A 219 -38.80 8.62 -4.79
C GLU A 219 -40.09 7.83 -5.06
N GLU A 220 -41.12 8.46 -5.63
CA GLU A 220 -42.39 7.80 -5.98
C GLU A 220 -42.20 6.75 -7.08
N THR A 221 -41.42 7.09 -8.11
CA THR A 221 -41.08 6.20 -9.22
C THR A 221 -40.25 5.01 -8.75
N VAL A 222 -39.28 5.23 -7.86
CA VAL A 222 -38.46 4.15 -7.31
C VAL A 222 -39.28 3.25 -6.38
N ARG A 223 -40.07 3.82 -5.46
CA ARG A 223 -40.94 3.07 -4.54
C ARG A 223 -42.00 2.23 -5.25
N ALA A 224 -42.40 2.58 -6.46
CA ALA A 224 -43.33 1.78 -7.25
C ALA A 224 -42.79 0.38 -7.61
N LEU A 225 -41.47 0.18 -7.54
CA LEU A 225 -40.79 -1.10 -7.76
C LEU A 225 -40.60 -1.91 -6.48
N TYR A 226 -41.00 -1.39 -5.32
CA TYR A 226 -40.88 -2.09 -4.05
C TYR A 226 -41.85 -3.26 -3.97
N ASP A 227 -41.33 -4.42 -3.60
CA ASP A 227 -42.09 -5.64 -3.35
C ASP A 227 -42.08 -5.95 -1.85
N GLU A 228 -43.26 -5.87 -1.22
CA GLU A 228 -43.42 -6.10 0.22
C GLU A 228 -43.12 -7.54 0.64
N ASP A 229 -43.29 -8.52 -0.26
CA ASP A 229 -43.07 -9.94 0.05
C ASP A 229 -41.56 -10.28 0.02
N LEU A 230 -40.78 -9.56 -0.78
CA LEU A 230 -39.32 -9.70 -0.88
C LEU A 230 -38.55 -8.77 0.09
N ASP A 231 -39.22 -7.77 0.67
CA ASP A 231 -38.59 -6.70 1.45
C ASP A 231 -37.48 -5.97 0.66
N GLY A 232 -37.72 -5.76 -0.64
CA GLY A 232 -36.74 -5.26 -1.60
C GLY A 232 -37.39 -4.69 -2.87
N TYR A 233 -36.58 -4.27 -3.83
CA TYR A 233 -37.03 -3.70 -5.10
C TYR A 233 -36.88 -4.73 -6.20
N LEU A 234 -37.97 -4.98 -6.93
CA LEU A 234 -37.97 -5.93 -8.03
C LEU A 234 -37.87 -5.18 -9.36
N VAL A 235 -36.72 -5.31 -10.01
CA VAL A 235 -36.48 -4.75 -11.35
C VAL A 235 -36.63 -5.84 -12.38
N SER A 236 -37.61 -5.72 -13.28
CA SER A 236 -37.80 -6.73 -14.34
C SER A 236 -36.57 -6.84 -15.23
N ARG A 237 -36.35 -8.01 -15.83
CA ARG A 237 -35.25 -8.22 -16.78
C ARG A 237 -35.26 -7.20 -17.91
N GLU A 238 -36.44 -6.91 -18.46
CA GLU A 238 -36.62 -5.93 -19.54
C GLU A 238 -36.13 -4.54 -19.12
N MET A 239 -36.52 -4.12 -17.91
CA MET A 239 -36.11 -2.83 -17.36
C MET A 239 -34.60 -2.79 -17.09
N ALA A 240 -34.04 -3.83 -16.46
CA ALA A 240 -32.60 -3.91 -16.21
C ALA A 240 -31.79 -3.83 -17.52
N ILE A 241 -32.23 -4.54 -18.57
CA ILE A 241 -31.60 -4.47 -19.90
C ILE A 241 -31.70 -3.06 -20.48
N GLN A 242 -32.87 -2.42 -20.40
CA GLN A 242 -33.06 -1.07 -20.92
C GLN A 242 -32.15 -0.07 -20.23
N GLU A 243 -32.04 -0.14 -18.90
CA GLU A 243 -31.21 0.76 -18.11
C GLU A 243 -29.72 0.49 -18.31
N CYS A 244 -29.29 -0.79 -18.35
CA CYS A 244 -27.90 -1.14 -18.65
C CYS A 244 -27.48 -0.68 -20.06
N LYS A 245 -28.38 -0.78 -21.06
CA LYS A 245 -28.12 -0.32 -22.44
C LYS A 245 -27.96 1.19 -22.58
N LYS A 246 -28.14 1.97 -21.52
CA LYS A 246 -27.76 3.40 -21.52
C LYS A 246 -26.24 3.58 -21.33
N TYR A 247 -25.58 2.65 -20.65
CA TYR A 247 -24.20 2.80 -20.17
C TYR A 247 -23.24 1.73 -20.70
N PHE A 248 -23.76 0.61 -21.19
CA PHE A 248 -22.97 -0.55 -21.62
C PHE A 248 -23.46 -1.08 -22.97
N ASP A 249 -22.53 -1.65 -23.74
CA ASP A 249 -22.78 -2.32 -25.02
C ASP A 249 -22.66 -3.84 -24.89
N PHE A 250 -23.22 -4.38 -23.80
CA PHE A 250 -23.12 -5.79 -23.44
C PHE A 250 -23.82 -6.74 -24.44
N ASP A 251 -23.30 -7.97 -24.56
CA ASP A 251 -23.87 -9.01 -25.41
C ASP A 251 -25.04 -9.74 -24.71
N GLU A 252 -26.25 -9.25 -24.97
CA GLU A 252 -27.50 -9.85 -24.48
C GLU A 252 -27.66 -11.33 -24.92
N ALA A 253 -27.15 -11.71 -26.09
CA ALA A 253 -27.28 -13.08 -26.60
C ALA A 253 -26.30 -14.05 -25.93
N ALA A 254 -25.15 -13.56 -25.47
CA ALA A 254 -24.19 -14.32 -24.67
C ALA A 254 -24.53 -14.35 -23.17
N THR A 255 -25.51 -13.56 -22.73
CA THR A 255 -25.88 -13.44 -21.31
C THR A 255 -26.74 -14.61 -20.84
N GLU A 256 -26.24 -15.37 -19.86
CA GLU A 256 -27.03 -16.35 -19.11
C GLU A 256 -27.61 -15.69 -17.84
N PHE A 257 -28.80 -15.10 -17.95
CA PHE A 257 -29.44 -14.34 -16.86
C PHE A 257 -29.58 -15.13 -15.54
N SER A 258 -29.87 -16.43 -15.60
CA SER A 258 -29.94 -17.30 -14.42
C SER A 258 -28.63 -17.45 -13.64
N SER A 259 -27.51 -17.05 -14.24
CA SER A 259 -26.19 -17.07 -13.61
C SER A 259 -25.75 -15.71 -13.06
N VAL A 260 -26.52 -14.65 -13.32
CA VAL A 260 -26.25 -13.31 -12.79
C VAL A 260 -26.77 -13.24 -11.35
N ASN A 261 -25.94 -12.75 -10.43
CA ASN A 261 -26.30 -12.64 -9.01
C ASN A 261 -27.60 -11.84 -8.83
N PHE A 262 -28.41 -12.26 -7.86
CA PHE A 262 -29.71 -11.65 -7.50
C PHE A 262 -30.78 -11.67 -8.59
N TYR A 263 -30.56 -12.36 -9.71
CA TYR A 263 -31.63 -12.66 -10.66
C TYR A 263 -32.50 -13.80 -10.13
N LEU A 264 -33.83 -13.61 -10.17
CA LEU A 264 -34.86 -14.54 -9.74
C LEU A 264 -35.61 -15.08 -10.97
N PRO A 265 -35.29 -16.30 -11.44
CA PRO A 265 -35.91 -16.87 -12.65
C PRO A 265 -37.43 -17.02 -12.56
N GLU A 266 -37.98 -17.20 -11.35
CA GLU A 266 -39.41 -17.41 -11.11
C GLU A 266 -40.26 -16.18 -11.44
N VAL A 267 -39.67 -14.98 -11.31
CA VAL A 267 -40.32 -13.69 -11.51
C VAL A 267 -39.71 -12.87 -12.67
N ASP A 268 -38.70 -13.43 -13.35
CA ASP A 268 -37.97 -12.82 -14.48
C ASP A 268 -37.47 -11.39 -14.15
N GLY A 269 -36.81 -11.25 -13.01
CA GLY A 269 -36.35 -9.96 -12.50
C GLY A 269 -35.19 -10.09 -11.53
N PHE A 270 -34.61 -8.94 -11.18
CA PHE A 270 -33.51 -8.78 -10.23
C PHE A 270 -34.05 -8.24 -8.92
N GLU A 271 -33.67 -8.88 -7.82
CA GLU A 271 -33.94 -8.39 -6.46
C GLU A 271 -32.83 -7.41 -6.07
N LEU A 272 -33.19 -6.15 -5.87
CA LEU A 272 -32.27 -5.06 -5.55
C LEU A 272 -32.65 -4.43 -4.22
N TRP A 273 -31.65 -3.90 -3.52
CA TRP A 273 -31.87 -3.14 -2.29
C TRP A 273 -31.94 -1.66 -2.65
N TYR A 274 -32.71 -0.87 -1.89
CA TYR A 274 -32.64 0.59 -2.05
C TYR A 274 -31.23 1.03 -1.67
N THR A 275 -30.47 1.49 -2.66
CA THR A 275 -29.18 2.14 -2.39
C THR A 275 -29.36 3.61 -2.07
N GLY A 276 -30.49 4.21 -2.52
CA GLY A 276 -30.82 5.63 -2.36
C GLY A 276 -29.77 6.56 -2.98
N PRO A 277 -30.16 7.75 -3.45
CA PRO A 277 -29.24 8.85 -3.41
C PRO A 277 -29.14 9.26 -1.93
N ASP A 278 -27.99 9.09 -1.30
CA ASP A 278 -27.71 9.82 -0.05
C ASP A 278 -27.61 11.30 -0.46
N MET A 279 -28.77 11.95 -0.61
CA MET A 279 -28.91 13.32 -1.14
C MET A 279 -28.31 14.35 -0.21
N GLU A 280 -27.99 13.98 1.03
CA GLU A 280 -27.32 14.87 1.95
C GLU A 280 -25.82 14.92 1.60
N ASP A 281 -25.52 15.73 0.58
CA ASP A 281 -24.26 16.42 0.34
C ASP A 281 -23.23 15.77 -0.64
N ARG A 282 -23.66 15.38 -1.85
CA ARG A 282 -22.71 15.09 -2.97
C ARG A 282 -21.77 16.27 -3.27
N SER A 283 -22.23 17.51 -3.05
CA SER A 283 -21.42 18.74 -3.10
C SER A 283 -20.28 18.80 -2.07
N ASN A 284 -20.38 18.02 -0.98
CA ASN A 284 -19.34 17.89 0.05
C ASN A 284 -18.80 16.45 0.14
N PHE A 285 -18.95 15.64 -0.91
CA PHE A 285 -18.49 14.25 -0.92
C PHE A 285 -16.98 14.19 -0.69
N GLN A 286 -16.58 13.70 0.49
CA GLN A 286 -15.19 13.37 0.78
C GLN A 286 -14.96 11.92 0.37
N ASN A 287 -14.02 11.69 -0.54
CA ASN A 287 -13.63 10.35 -0.95
C ASN A 287 -13.10 9.52 0.24
N GLY A 288 -13.97 8.69 0.81
CA GLY A 288 -13.63 7.76 1.89
C GLY A 288 -12.94 6.47 1.42
N TRP A 289 -12.79 6.26 0.10
CA TRP A 289 -12.21 5.04 -0.48
C TRP A 289 -10.71 5.14 -0.77
N GLY A 290 -10.07 6.29 -0.54
CA GLY A 290 -8.61 6.44 -0.68
C GLY A 290 -8.06 6.66 -2.09
N TYR A 291 -8.91 6.62 -3.13
CA TYR A 291 -8.48 6.81 -4.53
C TYR A 291 -8.34 8.29 -4.97
N ALA A 292 -7.13 8.76 -5.26
CA ALA A 292 -6.94 10.04 -5.95
C ALA A 292 -7.28 9.94 -7.45
N PHE A 293 -7.62 11.07 -8.08
CA PHE A 293 -7.70 11.14 -9.53
C PHE A 293 -6.30 11.16 -10.14
N GLY A 294 -6.00 10.19 -11.01
CA GLY A 294 -4.71 10.03 -11.69
C GLY A 294 -4.65 10.65 -13.09
N GLY A 295 -5.76 11.22 -13.57
CA GLY A 295 -5.86 11.89 -14.87
C GLY A 295 -6.75 11.18 -15.89
N ILE A 296 -6.98 11.89 -17.00
CA ILE A 296 -7.69 11.40 -18.19
C ILE A 296 -6.76 11.44 -19.39
N LYS A 297 -6.88 10.44 -20.26
CA LYS A 297 -6.12 10.33 -21.50
C LYS A 297 -7.02 9.94 -22.66
N GLU A 298 -7.03 10.71 -23.74
CA GLU A 298 -7.69 10.30 -24.98
C GLU A 298 -6.92 9.12 -25.60
N ILE A 299 -7.62 8.02 -25.87
CA ILE A 299 -7.07 6.78 -26.45
C ILE A 299 -7.62 6.47 -27.85
N GLY A 300 -8.62 7.22 -28.29
CA GLY A 300 -9.23 7.09 -29.60
C GLY A 300 -10.27 8.17 -29.82
N LYS A 301 -10.82 8.24 -31.05
CA LYS A 301 -11.87 9.20 -31.35
C LYS A 301 -13.08 8.93 -30.45
N GLU A 302 -13.42 9.90 -29.59
CA GLU A 302 -14.51 9.80 -28.62
C GLU A 302 -14.30 8.66 -27.59
N GLN A 303 -13.05 8.26 -27.34
CA GLN A 303 -12.68 7.24 -26.34
C GLN A 303 -11.59 7.75 -25.39
N TYR A 304 -11.79 7.52 -24.10
CA TYR A 304 -10.95 8.06 -23.04
C TYR A 304 -10.63 6.99 -21.99
N GLU A 305 -9.42 7.08 -21.46
CA GLU A 305 -8.93 6.30 -20.32
C GLU A 305 -8.91 7.20 -19.08
N ILE A 306 -9.64 6.80 -18.05
CA ILE A 306 -9.70 7.45 -16.74
C ILE A 306 -8.85 6.61 -15.78
N ARG A 307 -7.92 7.25 -15.06
CA ARG A 307 -7.07 6.60 -14.06
C ARG A 307 -7.44 7.07 -12.66
N LEU A 308 -7.75 6.14 -11.76
CA LEU A 308 -7.95 6.42 -10.34
C LEU A 308 -6.87 5.68 -9.54
N VAL A 309 -6.13 6.40 -8.71
CA VAL A 309 -4.91 5.92 -8.07
C VAL A 309 -5.13 5.79 -6.57
N ASP A 310 -5.05 4.57 -6.06
CA ASP A 310 -4.99 4.32 -4.62
C ASP A 310 -3.55 4.47 -4.15
N TYR A 311 -3.32 5.24 -3.09
CA TYR A 311 -2.00 5.40 -2.51
C TYR A 311 -1.92 4.64 -1.19
N VAL A 312 -0.86 3.84 -1.02
CA VAL A 312 -0.53 3.23 0.28
C VAL A 312 -0.25 4.33 1.31
N ASP A 313 0.45 5.37 0.84
CA ASP A 313 0.74 6.59 1.57
C ASP A 313 0.74 7.76 0.58
N SER A 314 -0.24 8.65 0.71
CA SER A 314 -0.42 9.80 -0.18
C SER A 314 0.74 10.80 -0.10
N SER A 315 1.52 10.80 0.98
CA SER A 315 2.70 11.66 1.14
C SER A 315 3.91 11.15 0.35
N GLN A 316 3.98 9.85 0.07
CA GLN A 316 5.11 9.19 -0.57
C GLN A 316 4.87 8.85 -2.05
N THR A 317 3.71 9.22 -2.61
CA THR A 317 3.32 8.93 -4.00
C THR A 317 3.34 7.44 -4.38
N ARG A 318 3.34 6.54 -3.37
CA ARG A 318 3.36 5.09 -3.58
C ARG A 318 1.99 4.60 -3.96
N ILE A 319 1.85 4.22 -5.22
CA ILE A 319 0.62 3.67 -5.77
C ILE A 319 0.45 2.24 -5.23
N ASN A 320 -0.63 1.99 -4.50
CA ASN A 320 -1.06 0.64 -4.13
C ASN A 320 -1.58 -0.08 -5.38
N LYS A 321 -2.44 0.64 -6.13
CA LYS A 321 -3.05 0.19 -7.37
C LYS A 321 -3.64 1.37 -8.15
N THR A 322 -3.80 1.19 -9.45
CA THR A 322 -4.51 2.13 -10.31
C THR A 322 -5.70 1.43 -10.94
N ASN A 323 -6.90 1.91 -10.65
CA ASN A 323 -8.10 1.50 -11.38
C ASN A 323 -8.18 2.28 -12.68
N VAL A 324 -8.10 1.56 -13.79
CA VAL A 324 -8.19 2.11 -15.14
C VAL A 324 -9.56 1.81 -15.70
N MET A 325 -10.23 2.83 -16.22
CA MET A 325 -11.52 2.71 -16.90
C MET A 325 -11.43 3.31 -18.29
N GLU A 326 -11.78 2.53 -19.29
CA GLU A 326 -11.95 2.98 -20.67
C GLU A 326 -13.43 3.28 -20.90
N ILE A 327 -13.71 4.51 -21.31
CA ILE A 327 -15.04 4.99 -21.65
C ILE A 327 -15.09 5.52 -23.07
N SER A 328 -16.28 5.56 -23.65
CA SER A 328 -16.56 6.23 -24.91
C SER A 328 -17.83 7.06 -24.83
N PHE A 329 -18.05 7.93 -25.81
CA PHE A 329 -19.30 8.70 -25.92
C PHE A 329 -20.13 8.24 -27.12
N ASP A 330 -21.44 8.13 -26.92
CA ASP A 330 -22.36 8.00 -28.05
C ASP A 330 -22.59 9.35 -28.76
N ARG A 331 -23.35 9.33 -29.86
CA ARG A 331 -23.57 10.53 -30.68
C ARG A 331 -24.39 11.61 -29.97
N GLU A 332 -25.09 11.20 -28.93
CA GLU A 332 -25.93 12.00 -28.06
C GLU A 332 -25.12 12.57 -26.88
N GLY A 333 -23.85 12.15 -26.72
CA GLY A 333 -22.92 12.64 -25.71
C GLY A 333 -22.99 11.89 -24.38
N ASN A 334 -23.62 10.72 -24.32
CA ASN A 334 -23.70 9.89 -23.12
C ASN A 334 -22.47 8.99 -22.98
N ILE A 335 -22.02 8.76 -21.74
CA ILE A 335 -20.92 7.86 -21.42
C ILE A 335 -21.31 6.40 -21.67
N ARG A 336 -20.38 5.66 -22.26
CA ARG A 336 -20.36 4.22 -22.38
C ARG A 336 -19.12 3.67 -21.70
N PHE A 337 -19.28 2.70 -20.81
CA PHE A 337 -18.14 2.00 -20.23
C PHE A 337 -17.75 0.86 -21.16
N ASP A 338 -16.54 0.92 -21.69
CA ASP A 338 -16.01 -0.08 -22.60
C ASP A 338 -15.29 -1.19 -21.82
N ARG A 339 -14.42 -0.81 -20.88
CA ARG A 339 -13.58 -1.75 -20.13
C ARG A 339 -13.10 -1.13 -18.82
N GLY A 340 -12.82 -1.96 -17.82
CA GLY A 340 -12.10 -1.57 -16.61
C GLY A 340 -11.08 -2.63 -16.22
N TYR A 341 -9.98 -2.21 -15.59
CA TYR A 341 -9.00 -3.13 -15.03
C TYR A 341 -8.15 -2.46 -13.96
N GLU A 342 -7.64 -3.28 -13.05
CA GLU A 342 -6.69 -2.85 -12.03
C GLU A 342 -5.25 -3.02 -12.54
N GLU A 343 -4.46 -1.94 -12.50
CA GLU A 343 -3.02 -1.97 -12.67
C GLU A 343 -2.37 -1.96 -11.29
N VAL A 344 -1.72 -3.06 -10.90
CA VAL A 344 -0.87 -3.10 -9.71
C VAL A 344 0.55 -2.78 -10.16
N PRO A 345 1.17 -1.67 -9.69
CA PRO A 345 2.56 -1.39 -9.99
C PRO A 345 3.44 -2.49 -9.39
N SER A 346 4.48 -2.86 -10.12
CA SER A 346 5.56 -3.70 -9.59
C SER A 346 6.69 -2.80 -9.14
N TYR A 347 7.09 -2.93 -7.89
CA TYR A 347 8.26 -2.25 -7.35
C TYR A 347 9.43 -3.23 -7.25
N ASP A 348 10.62 -2.80 -7.66
CA ASP A 348 11.85 -3.59 -7.53
C ASP A 348 12.63 -3.16 -6.28
N LEU A 349 13.06 -4.13 -5.47
CA LEU A 349 13.89 -3.91 -4.28
C LEU A 349 15.20 -3.18 -4.61
N ALA A 350 15.76 -3.41 -5.81
CA ALA A 350 16.98 -2.75 -6.23
C ALA A 350 16.81 -1.23 -6.41
N ASP A 351 15.59 -0.74 -6.70
CA ASP A 351 15.33 0.68 -6.90
C ASP A 351 15.28 1.45 -5.57
N THR A 352 14.78 0.82 -4.51
CA THR A 352 14.65 1.44 -3.18
C THR A 352 15.84 1.17 -2.26
N ALA A 353 16.63 0.13 -2.55
CA ALA A 353 17.85 -0.20 -1.82
C ALA A 353 19.00 -0.55 -2.78
N PRO A 354 19.53 0.44 -3.54
CA PRO A 354 20.53 0.21 -4.59
C PRO A 354 21.89 -0.28 -4.09
N ASP A 355 22.14 -0.15 -2.78
CA ASP A 355 23.36 -0.65 -2.12
C ASP A 355 23.28 -2.15 -1.78
N LEU A 356 22.19 -2.82 -2.14
CA LEU A 356 21.95 -4.23 -1.85
C LEU A 356 21.84 -5.04 -3.14
N GLN A 357 22.44 -6.23 -3.15
CA GLN A 357 22.04 -7.27 -4.09
C GLN A 357 20.82 -7.98 -3.51
N ALA A 358 19.65 -7.68 -4.08
CA ALA A 358 18.45 -8.46 -3.85
C ALA A 358 18.60 -9.80 -4.56
N ILE A 359 18.75 -10.88 -3.80
CA ILE A 359 18.58 -12.22 -4.33
C ILE A 359 17.12 -12.59 -4.07
N GLU A 360 16.26 -12.26 -5.04
CA GLU A 360 14.84 -12.62 -5.00
C GLU A 360 14.74 -14.15 -5.02
N ILE A 361 14.08 -14.71 -4.00
CA ILE A 361 13.83 -16.14 -3.93
C ILE A 361 12.78 -16.45 -5.01
N VAL A 362 13.01 -17.50 -5.80
CA VAL A 362 12.15 -17.83 -6.93
C VAL A 362 10.70 -18.02 -6.43
N LYS A 363 9.80 -17.16 -6.93
CA LYS A 363 8.38 -16.93 -6.58
C LYS A 363 7.44 -18.13 -6.46
N GLU A 364 7.91 -19.36 -6.65
CA GLU A 364 7.06 -20.55 -6.50
C GLU A 364 6.82 -20.95 -5.03
N TYR A 365 7.41 -20.23 -4.07
CA TYR A 365 7.24 -20.47 -2.63
C TYR A 365 7.03 -19.16 -1.86
N ASP A 366 5.79 -18.64 -1.85
CA ASP A 366 5.32 -17.47 -1.07
C ASP A 366 5.44 -17.64 0.47
N TYR A 367 6.16 -18.65 0.96
CA TYR A 367 6.11 -19.15 2.34
C TYR A 367 7.37 -18.81 3.16
N MET A 368 7.84 -17.57 3.10
CA MET A 368 8.88 -17.10 4.04
C MET A 368 8.32 -16.55 5.35
N ASN A 369 7.01 -16.69 5.61
CA ASN A 369 6.46 -16.61 6.97
C ASN A 369 6.90 -17.78 7.87
N GLY A 370 7.80 -18.64 7.38
CA GLY A 370 8.38 -19.71 8.18
C GLY A 370 9.44 -19.21 9.16
N VAL A 371 9.48 -19.83 10.34
CA VAL A 371 10.49 -19.56 11.37
C VAL A 371 11.83 -20.15 10.92
N PHE A 372 12.89 -19.33 10.91
CA PHE A 372 14.25 -19.79 10.61
C PHE A 372 14.71 -20.78 11.68
N LEU A 373 15.10 -21.98 11.25
CA LEU A 373 15.55 -23.06 12.13
C LEU A 373 17.06 -23.08 12.30
N GLY A 374 17.79 -22.66 11.27
CA GLY A 374 19.23 -22.83 11.22
C GLY A 374 19.80 -22.81 9.81
N GLU A 375 21.12 -23.00 9.70
CA GLU A 375 21.85 -23.01 8.44
C GLU A 375 23.07 -23.93 8.45
N THR A 376 23.51 -24.32 7.27
CA THR A 376 24.76 -25.04 7.02
C THR A 376 25.62 -24.24 6.04
N ASP A 377 26.81 -24.74 5.70
CA ASP A 377 27.65 -24.15 4.65
C ASP A 377 26.90 -23.99 3.31
N ASP A 378 25.95 -24.89 3.02
CA ASP A 378 25.29 -25.00 1.72
C ASP A 378 23.81 -24.58 1.71
N ALA A 379 23.12 -24.48 2.86
CA ALA A 379 21.68 -24.22 2.89
C ALA A 379 21.16 -23.44 4.11
N TYR A 380 19.99 -22.82 3.98
CA TYR A 380 19.18 -22.31 5.09
C TYR A 380 17.95 -23.21 5.32
N PHE A 381 17.51 -23.33 6.56
CA PHE A 381 16.39 -24.20 6.96
C PHE A 381 15.27 -23.38 7.63
N TYR A 382 14.02 -23.68 7.27
CA TYR A 382 12.83 -23.00 7.80
C TYR A 382 11.72 -23.99 8.15
N ILE A 383 10.82 -23.59 9.04
CA ILE A 383 9.53 -24.26 9.28
C ILE A 383 8.40 -23.30 8.94
N ALA A 384 7.50 -23.68 8.03
CA ALA A 384 6.31 -22.93 7.69
C ALA A 384 5.06 -23.65 8.21
N ASP A 385 4.12 -22.90 8.77
CA ASP A 385 2.80 -23.41 9.19
C ASP A 385 1.73 -22.58 8.46
N ASP A 386 0.97 -23.22 7.58
CA ASP A 386 -0.13 -22.58 6.84
C ASP A 386 -1.50 -22.74 7.54
N GLY A 387 -1.51 -23.29 8.75
CA GLY A 387 -2.71 -23.58 9.54
C GLY A 387 -3.35 -24.93 9.22
N GLU A 388 -3.02 -25.55 8.08
CA GLU A 388 -3.44 -26.91 7.73
C GLU A 388 -2.28 -27.91 7.81
N TRP A 389 -1.07 -27.49 7.44
CA TRP A 389 0.14 -28.30 7.36
C TRP A 389 1.38 -27.55 7.84
N VAL A 390 2.21 -28.26 8.59
CA VAL A 390 3.56 -27.83 8.94
C VAL A 390 4.52 -28.39 7.90
N SER A 391 5.16 -27.50 7.16
CA SER A 391 6.15 -27.81 6.13
C SER A 391 7.54 -27.40 6.58
N TYR A 392 8.52 -28.22 6.29
CA TYR A 392 9.91 -27.88 6.51
C TYR A 392 10.60 -27.60 5.18
N LEU A 393 11.39 -26.54 5.13
CA LEU A 393 11.92 -25.98 3.89
C LEU A 393 13.45 -25.86 3.96
N LYS A 394 14.12 -26.15 2.85
CA LYS A 394 15.56 -25.99 2.64
C LYS A 394 15.79 -25.07 1.45
N LEU A 395 16.46 -23.95 1.68
CA LEU A 395 16.90 -23.01 0.65
C LEU A 395 18.38 -23.25 0.34
N ASP A 396 18.69 -23.68 -0.88
CA ASP A 396 20.08 -23.88 -1.32
C ASP A 396 20.79 -22.51 -1.52
N LYS A 397 21.95 -22.32 -0.89
CA LYS A 397 22.70 -21.05 -0.91
C LYS A 397 23.34 -20.73 -2.26
N ALA A 398 23.46 -21.70 -3.17
CA ALA A 398 24.09 -21.51 -4.48
C ALA A 398 23.05 -21.31 -5.58
N SER A 399 21.97 -22.09 -5.58
CA SER A 399 20.90 -21.98 -6.57
C SER A 399 19.77 -21.02 -6.16
N MET A 400 19.63 -20.73 -4.87
CA MET A 400 18.50 -19.98 -4.29
C MET A 400 17.15 -20.67 -4.54
N GLU A 401 17.17 -21.97 -4.79
CA GLU A 401 15.96 -22.78 -4.94
C GLU A 401 15.53 -23.30 -3.56
N MET A 402 14.25 -23.08 -3.25
CA MET A 402 13.60 -23.62 -2.07
C MET A 402 13.08 -25.03 -2.36
N THR A 403 13.29 -25.96 -1.44
CA THR A 403 12.78 -27.33 -1.52
C THR A 403 12.11 -27.74 -0.22
N THR A 404 10.96 -28.41 -0.30
CA THR A 404 10.35 -29.04 0.87
C THR A 404 11.15 -30.27 1.27
N ILE A 405 11.52 -30.35 2.53
CA ILE A 405 12.17 -31.50 3.14
C ILE A 405 11.18 -32.20 4.08
N TYR A 406 11.21 -33.53 4.08
CA TYR A 406 10.39 -34.29 5.00
C TYR A 406 11.09 -34.33 6.35
N ALA A 407 10.34 -34.02 7.41
CA ALA A 407 10.79 -34.25 8.77
C ALA A 407 11.26 -35.72 8.92
N PRO A 408 12.16 -36.02 9.87
CA PRO A 408 12.51 -37.40 10.20
C PRO A 408 11.24 -38.22 10.42
N ASP A 409 11.27 -39.51 10.05
CA ASP A 409 10.14 -40.43 10.21
C ASP A 409 9.67 -40.44 11.69
N MET A 410 8.61 -39.68 11.95
CA MET A 410 8.00 -39.46 13.25
C MET A 410 6.64 -40.13 13.23
N ALA A 411 6.31 -40.88 14.29
CA ALA A 411 4.95 -41.36 14.44
C ALA A 411 4.01 -40.14 14.58
N ASP A 412 2.78 -40.23 14.07
CA ASP A 412 1.80 -39.13 14.11
C ASP A 412 1.58 -38.55 15.52
N GLU A 413 1.85 -39.33 16.58
CA GLU A 413 1.74 -38.93 17.99
C GLU A 413 2.99 -38.24 18.58
N GLU A 414 4.08 -38.13 17.82
CA GLU A 414 5.38 -37.55 18.20
C GLU A 414 5.65 -36.23 17.46
N PHE A 415 4.65 -35.34 17.40
CA PHE A 415 4.85 -34.02 16.81
C PHE A 415 5.89 -33.22 17.61
N SER A 416 6.82 -32.58 16.90
CA SER A 416 7.81 -31.69 17.53
C SER A 416 7.18 -30.34 17.81
N TYR A 417 7.20 -29.90 19.07
CA TYR A 417 6.70 -28.57 19.44
C TYR A 417 7.79 -27.49 19.39
N ARG A 418 9.06 -27.88 19.20
CA ARG A 418 10.20 -26.97 19.14
C ARG A 418 11.39 -27.62 18.44
N VAL A 419 12.05 -26.87 17.58
CA VAL A 419 13.26 -27.30 16.86
C VAL A 419 14.37 -26.28 17.11
N GLU A 420 15.57 -26.77 17.42
CA GLU A 420 16.78 -25.96 17.61
C GLU A 420 17.94 -26.50 16.78
N GLN A 421 18.83 -25.62 16.33
CA GLN A 421 20.10 -26.02 15.75
C GLN A 421 21.23 -25.84 16.76
N HIS A 422 22.03 -26.89 16.94
CA HIS A 422 23.25 -26.89 17.75
C HIS A 422 24.42 -27.36 16.88
N GLY A 423 25.25 -26.41 16.43
CA GLY A 423 26.27 -26.70 15.41
C GLY A 423 25.64 -27.20 14.12
N GLU A 424 26.05 -28.38 13.65
CA GLU A 424 25.54 -29.00 12.42
C GLU A 424 24.32 -29.93 12.64
N GLU A 425 23.82 -30.01 13.88
CA GLU A 425 22.77 -30.94 14.26
C GLU A 425 21.48 -30.20 14.63
N PHE A 426 20.34 -30.81 14.30
CA PHE A 426 19.01 -30.28 14.63
C PHE A 426 18.36 -31.13 15.72
N PHE A 427 17.83 -30.46 16.75
CA PHE A 427 17.24 -31.04 17.94
C PHE A 427 15.73 -30.80 17.89
N PHE A 428 14.98 -31.86 17.64
CA PHE A 428 13.52 -31.87 17.60
C PHE A 428 12.99 -32.30 18.97
N TYR A 429 12.49 -31.34 19.74
CA TYR A 429 11.84 -31.59 21.02
C TYR A 429 10.41 -32.06 20.76
N THR A 430 10.10 -33.29 21.18
CA THR A 430 8.76 -33.90 21.08
C THR A 430 8.17 -34.07 22.48
N ASN A 431 6.91 -34.50 22.58
CA ASN A 431 6.29 -34.86 23.85
C ASN A 431 6.91 -36.08 24.57
N LYS A 432 7.76 -36.88 23.90
CA LYS A 432 8.32 -38.13 24.45
C LYS A 432 9.84 -38.12 24.63
N ASN A 433 10.56 -37.42 23.75
CA ASN A 433 12.02 -37.42 23.69
C ASN A 433 12.54 -36.24 22.86
N VAL A 434 13.86 -36.05 22.85
CA VAL A 434 14.54 -35.18 21.89
C VAL A 434 15.12 -36.04 20.77
N ARG A 435 14.74 -35.79 19.52
CA ARG A 435 15.27 -36.47 18.33
C ARG A 435 16.33 -35.58 17.69
N ILE A 436 17.50 -36.14 17.43
CA ILE A 436 18.64 -35.40 16.89
C ILE A 436 18.88 -35.85 15.46
N THR A 437 19.09 -34.91 14.55
CA THR A 437 19.35 -35.18 13.14
C THR A 437 20.59 -34.46 12.65
N ASP A 438 21.14 -34.96 11.55
CA ASP A 438 22.10 -34.20 10.76
C ASP A 438 21.42 -33.14 9.88
N ALA A 439 22.22 -32.36 9.16
CA ALA A 439 21.80 -31.37 8.16
C ALA A 439 20.95 -31.91 7.01
N GLU A 440 21.03 -33.22 6.73
CA GLU A 440 20.20 -33.92 5.75
C GLU A 440 18.97 -34.56 6.40
N TRP A 441 18.72 -34.21 7.66
CA TRP A 441 17.57 -34.59 8.48
C TRP A 441 17.45 -36.10 8.70
N ASN A 442 18.57 -36.80 8.62
CA ASN A 442 18.66 -38.19 9.01
C ASN A 442 18.77 -38.27 10.53
N LEU A 443 17.94 -39.10 11.15
CA LEU A 443 18.01 -39.35 12.59
C LEU A 443 19.38 -39.91 12.98
N THR A 444 20.12 -39.17 13.81
CA THR A 444 21.42 -39.57 14.35
C THR A 444 21.27 -40.20 15.72
N GLU A 445 20.42 -39.61 16.58
CA GLU A 445 20.24 -40.04 17.97
C GLU A 445 18.83 -39.74 18.50
N THR A 446 18.43 -40.42 19.57
CA THR A 446 17.21 -40.12 20.32
C THR A 446 17.54 -40.12 21.81
N VAL A 447 17.31 -38.98 22.46
CA VAL A 447 17.58 -38.78 23.89
C VAL A 447 16.25 -38.81 24.65
N ALA A 448 16.06 -39.85 25.46
CA ALA A 448 14.86 -39.99 26.28
C ALA A 448 14.83 -38.94 27.40
N TYR A 449 13.64 -38.39 27.68
CA TYR A 449 13.48 -37.50 28.81
C TYR A 449 13.62 -38.25 30.15
N PRO A 450 14.25 -37.62 31.16
CA PRO A 450 14.15 -38.04 32.54
C PRO A 450 12.69 -38.08 33.02
N LYS A 451 12.39 -38.98 33.96
CA LYS A 451 11.03 -39.18 34.48
C LYS A 451 10.34 -37.89 34.95
N ALA A 452 11.08 -37.00 35.59
CA ALA A 452 10.55 -35.72 36.08
C ALA A 452 10.06 -34.81 34.94
N ILE A 453 10.75 -34.81 33.79
CA ILE A 453 10.34 -34.05 32.61
C ILE A 453 9.11 -34.70 31.96
N VAL A 454 9.08 -36.03 31.84
CA VAL A 454 7.91 -36.76 31.31
C VAL A 454 6.65 -36.43 32.15
N GLU A 455 6.76 -36.50 33.48
CA GLU A 455 5.65 -36.16 34.39
C GLU A 455 5.22 -34.69 34.25
N GLY A 456 6.18 -33.77 34.06
CA GLY A 456 5.92 -32.35 33.80
C GLY A 456 5.19 -32.10 32.48
N LEU A 457 5.63 -32.73 31.39
CA LEU A 457 5.01 -32.63 30.07
C LEU A 457 3.59 -33.23 30.07
N GLU A 458 3.38 -34.41 30.66
CA GLU A 458 2.03 -35.00 30.80
C GLU A 458 1.07 -34.04 31.54
N SER A 459 1.54 -33.41 32.63
CA SER A 459 0.74 -32.42 33.36
C SER A 459 0.44 -31.16 32.54
N TYR A 460 1.37 -30.72 31.70
CA TYR A 460 1.20 -29.54 30.83
C TYR A 460 0.11 -29.77 29.78
N TRP A 461 0.04 -30.97 29.20
CA TRP A 461 -0.90 -31.31 28.12
C TRP A 461 -2.28 -31.79 28.62
N GLU A 462 -2.38 -32.37 29.82
CA GLU A 462 -3.63 -32.95 30.34
C GLU A 462 -4.49 -31.97 31.17
N GLN A 463 -3.90 -30.93 31.77
CA GLN A 463 -4.66 -29.96 32.57
C GLN A 463 -4.99 -28.71 31.76
N TYR A 464 -6.28 -28.55 31.43
CA TYR A 464 -6.87 -27.21 31.25
C TYR A 464 -6.87 -26.51 32.63
N GLY A 465 -5.71 -25.98 33.02
CA GLY A 465 -5.41 -25.47 34.35
C GLY A 465 -3.99 -24.88 34.42
N GLU A 466 -3.60 -24.45 35.63
CA GLU A 466 -2.36 -23.73 35.91
C GLU A 466 -1.12 -24.59 35.60
N PRO A 467 -0.24 -24.20 34.66
CA PRO A 467 0.89 -25.05 34.26
C PRO A 467 1.90 -25.18 35.42
N ILE A 468 2.26 -26.43 35.75
CA ILE A 468 3.30 -26.79 36.74
C ILE A 468 4.69 -26.92 36.08
N TYR A 469 4.74 -26.88 34.75
CA TYR A 469 5.92 -27.07 33.93
C TYR A 469 6.11 -25.90 32.97
N PHE A 470 7.34 -25.38 32.90
CA PHE A 470 7.64 -24.13 32.19
C PHE A 470 8.81 -24.29 31.21
N GLY A 471 9.05 -25.51 30.72
CA GLY A 471 9.99 -25.82 29.65
C GLY A 471 11.30 -26.46 30.09
N GLU A 472 12.06 -26.90 29.09
CA GLU A 472 13.32 -27.64 29.19
C GLU A 472 14.33 -27.25 28.12
N ALA A 473 15.59 -27.66 28.32
CA ALA A 473 16.66 -27.64 27.33
C ALA A 473 17.62 -28.82 27.56
N LEU A 474 18.20 -29.32 26.47
CA LEU A 474 19.24 -30.35 26.47
C LEU A 474 20.60 -29.69 26.17
N SER A 475 21.66 -30.08 26.87
CA SER A 475 23.02 -29.62 26.55
C SER A 475 23.51 -30.17 25.21
N ASP A 476 24.39 -29.45 24.53
CA ASP A 476 25.00 -29.85 23.25
C ASP A 476 25.67 -31.22 23.36
N ASP A 477 26.28 -31.55 24.50
CA ASP A 477 26.92 -32.85 24.73
C ASP A 477 25.98 -33.95 25.24
N ARG A 478 24.69 -33.64 25.38
CA ARG A 478 23.61 -34.52 25.86
C ARG A 478 23.82 -35.04 27.28
N SER A 479 24.75 -34.47 28.03
CA SER A 479 25.04 -34.90 29.40
C SER A 479 24.04 -34.36 30.42
N MET A 480 23.32 -33.27 30.10
CA MET A 480 22.47 -32.55 31.05
C MET A 480 21.12 -32.13 30.46
N PHE A 481 20.08 -32.16 31.28
CA PHE A 481 18.84 -31.42 31.04
C PHE A 481 18.69 -30.28 32.04
N ALA A 482 18.33 -29.10 31.55
CA ALA A 482 17.76 -28.04 32.37
C ALA A 482 16.23 -28.07 32.20
N TYR A 483 15.47 -27.94 33.29
CA TYR A 483 14.01 -27.81 33.19
C TYR A 483 13.46 -26.96 34.31
N VAL A 484 12.27 -26.40 34.11
CA VAL A 484 11.62 -25.54 35.09
C VAL A 484 10.26 -26.10 35.49
N ASP A 485 10.02 -26.16 36.80
CA ASP A 485 8.72 -26.50 37.39
C ASP A 485 8.32 -25.51 38.50
N GLU A 486 7.32 -25.87 39.29
CA GLU A 486 6.78 -25.00 40.33
C GLU A 486 7.80 -24.56 41.41
N GLU A 487 8.91 -25.31 41.58
CA GLU A 487 9.95 -24.98 42.56
C GLU A 487 11.02 -24.05 41.99
N GLY A 488 11.15 -23.96 40.66
CA GLY A 488 12.14 -23.17 39.95
C GLY A 488 12.95 -23.97 38.92
N LEU A 489 14.13 -23.45 38.56
CA LEU A 489 15.04 -24.08 37.61
C LEU A 489 15.80 -25.23 38.24
N LYS A 490 15.75 -26.39 37.59
CA LYS A 490 16.43 -27.63 37.98
C LYS A 490 17.39 -28.08 36.89
N LEU A 491 18.51 -28.66 37.32
CA LEU A 491 19.52 -29.29 36.48
C LEU A 491 19.52 -30.79 36.77
N ILE A 492 19.42 -31.61 35.72
CA ILE A 492 19.52 -33.06 35.76
C ILE A 492 20.81 -33.49 35.05
N GLN A 493 21.62 -34.30 35.71
CA GLN A 493 22.74 -35.01 35.08
C GLN A 493 22.22 -36.35 34.52
N ASN A 494 22.34 -36.59 33.22
CA ASN A 494 21.68 -37.71 32.53
C ASN A 494 22.26 -39.07 32.91
N ASP A 495 23.56 -39.13 33.19
CA ASP A 495 24.27 -40.35 33.55
C ASP A 495 23.90 -40.88 34.95
N THR A 496 23.60 -39.97 35.88
CA THR A 496 23.30 -40.25 37.28
C THR A 496 21.82 -40.11 37.61
N ASN A 497 21.04 -39.43 36.77
CA ASN A 497 19.70 -38.92 37.07
C ASN A 497 19.66 -38.10 38.37
N GLU A 498 20.78 -37.46 38.75
CA GLU A 498 20.82 -36.56 39.89
C GLU A 498 20.15 -35.24 39.51
N THR A 499 19.10 -34.86 40.25
CA THR A 499 18.37 -33.61 40.05
C THR A 499 18.73 -32.62 41.15
N SER A 500 19.15 -31.41 40.76
CA SER A 500 19.46 -30.31 41.67
C SER A 500 18.60 -29.10 41.36
N LEU A 501 17.97 -28.51 42.37
CA LEU A 501 17.36 -27.18 42.27
C LEU A 501 18.47 -26.14 42.25
N VAL A 502 18.66 -25.47 41.11
CA VAL A 502 19.78 -24.55 40.88
C VAL A 502 19.38 -23.08 40.96
N VAL A 503 18.13 -22.74 40.62
CA VAL A 503 17.54 -21.42 40.88
C VAL A 503 16.14 -21.62 41.47
N PRO A 504 15.92 -21.28 42.75
CA PRO A 504 14.60 -21.40 43.35
C PRO A 504 13.66 -20.32 42.79
N ARG A 505 12.36 -20.63 42.74
CA ARG A 505 11.30 -19.65 42.52
C ARG A 505 11.38 -18.54 43.57
N GLU A 506 11.16 -17.30 43.14
CA GLU A 506 11.11 -16.17 44.08
C GLU A 506 9.68 -15.92 44.56
N GLY A 507 9.53 -15.64 45.85
CA GLY A 507 8.25 -15.32 46.48
C GLY A 507 7.57 -16.54 47.12
N ASP A 508 6.95 -16.28 48.28
CA ASP A 508 6.30 -17.29 49.11
C ASP A 508 4.80 -17.45 48.81
N GLY A 509 4.29 -16.72 47.82
CA GLY A 509 2.87 -16.68 47.47
C GLY A 509 2.44 -17.71 46.44
N GLY A 510 1.14 -17.72 46.13
CA GLY A 510 0.58 -18.52 45.03
C GLY A 510 1.01 -18.01 43.64
N LEU A 511 0.38 -18.51 42.58
CA LEU A 511 0.73 -18.19 41.18
C LEU A 511 0.78 -16.70 40.83
N THR A 512 -0.05 -15.89 41.49
CA THR A 512 -0.15 -14.44 41.24
C THR A 512 0.90 -13.61 41.97
N GLU A 513 1.62 -14.19 42.93
CA GLU A 513 2.57 -13.46 43.79
C GLU A 513 4.02 -13.89 43.56
N ALA A 514 4.22 -15.11 43.07
CA ALA A 514 5.53 -15.65 42.74
C ALA A 514 6.09 -15.08 41.44
N ILE A 515 7.42 -15.05 41.35
CA ILE A 515 8.15 -14.70 40.14
C ILE A 515 8.72 -15.99 39.57
N TRP A 516 8.29 -16.32 38.37
CA TRP A 516 8.52 -17.62 37.76
C TRP A 516 9.78 -17.61 36.92
N CYS A 517 10.52 -18.71 37.01
CA CYS A 517 11.51 -19.08 36.00
C CYS A 517 10.76 -19.65 34.79
N LEU A 518 11.18 -19.38 33.55
CA LEU A 518 10.60 -20.04 32.37
C LEU A 518 11.67 -20.29 31.29
N ASN A 519 11.39 -21.29 30.44
CA ASN A 519 12.02 -21.59 29.15
C ASN A 519 13.55 -21.69 29.16
N PRO A 520 14.18 -22.47 30.05
CA PRO A 520 15.64 -22.44 30.23
C PRO A 520 16.41 -22.70 28.94
N ARG A 521 17.58 -22.08 28.79
CA ARG A 521 18.54 -22.35 27.70
C ARG A 521 19.95 -22.54 28.25
N PHE A 522 20.71 -23.42 27.63
CA PHE A 522 22.15 -23.45 27.81
C PHE A 522 22.80 -22.31 27.02
N ALA A 523 23.87 -21.74 27.58
CA ALA A 523 24.64 -20.64 27.00
C ALA A 523 26.14 -20.80 27.36
N ASP A 524 26.99 -20.08 26.64
CA ASP A 524 28.46 -20.10 26.82
C ASP A 524 29.00 -21.54 26.77
N HIS A 525 28.68 -22.26 25.68
CA HIS A 525 29.06 -23.66 25.43
C HIS A 525 28.66 -24.59 26.59
N ASP A 526 27.38 -24.57 26.96
CA ASP A 526 26.79 -25.33 28.06
C ASP A 526 27.39 -25.10 29.45
N THR A 527 28.20 -24.04 29.64
CA THR A 527 28.76 -23.75 30.97
C THR A 527 27.81 -22.93 31.83
N LYS A 528 26.77 -22.35 31.22
CA LYS A 528 25.76 -21.51 31.87
C LYS A 528 24.36 -21.92 31.45
N ILE A 529 23.39 -21.64 32.33
CA ILE A 529 21.97 -21.78 32.06
C ILE A 529 21.33 -20.42 32.28
N VAL A 530 20.61 -19.91 31.29
CA VAL A 530 19.79 -18.72 31.42
C VAL A 530 18.33 -19.12 31.52
N THR A 531 17.58 -18.44 32.40
CA THR A 531 16.14 -18.58 32.60
C THR A 531 15.51 -17.20 32.62
N SER A 532 14.34 -17.04 32.01
CA SER A 532 13.57 -15.82 32.21
C SER A 532 13.09 -15.73 33.65
N ARG A 533 12.83 -14.51 34.12
CA ARG A 533 12.29 -14.22 35.44
C ARG A 533 11.11 -13.29 35.22
N THR A 534 9.87 -13.77 35.33
CA THR A 534 8.70 -12.95 34.99
C THR A 534 7.63 -12.93 36.08
N ARG A 535 7.12 -11.72 36.33
CA ARG A 535 5.89 -11.39 37.06
C ARG A 535 5.40 -10.03 36.54
N ASP A 536 4.08 -9.78 36.58
CA ASP A 536 3.45 -8.49 36.26
C ASP A 536 4.35 -7.28 36.62
N TRP A 537 4.83 -6.56 35.59
CA TRP A 537 5.68 -5.37 35.68
C TRP A 537 7.06 -5.54 36.37
N ASP A 538 7.43 -6.76 36.78
CA ASP A 538 8.72 -7.14 37.39
C ASP A 538 9.33 -8.31 36.61
N SER A 539 9.95 -7.97 35.47
CA SER A 539 10.58 -8.92 34.55
C SER A 539 12.11 -8.80 34.59
N GLY A 540 12.79 -9.89 34.26
CA GLY A 540 14.23 -9.97 34.17
C GLY A 540 14.69 -11.33 33.66
N PHE A 541 15.95 -11.64 33.96
CA PHE A 541 16.52 -12.96 33.69
C PHE A 541 17.52 -13.35 34.76
N THR A 542 17.72 -14.66 34.91
CA THR A 542 18.73 -15.23 35.79
C THR A 542 19.69 -16.08 34.98
N VAL A 543 20.99 -15.86 35.18
CA VAL A 543 22.07 -16.69 34.63
C VAL A 543 22.67 -17.50 35.77
N TYR A 544 22.65 -18.82 35.63
CA TYR A 544 23.29 -19.77 36.53
C TYR A 544 24.58 -20.30 35.91
N ASP A 545 25.70 -20.14 36.62
CA ASP A 545 27.00 -20.70 36.23
C ASP A 545 27.14 -22.10 36.84
N ILE A 546 27.19 -23.12 35.97
CA ILE A 546 27.21 -24.53 36.38
C ILE A 546 28.51 -24.86 37.13
N LYS A 547 29.62 -24.22 36.74
CA LYS A 547 30.94 -24.52 37.30
C LYS A 547 31.14 -23.88 38.67
N THR A 548 30.67 -22.64 38.87
CA THR A 548 30.79 -21.95 40.16
C THR A 548 29.61 -22.18 41.08
N GLU A 549 28.53 -22.78 40.58
CA GLU A 549 27.27 -23.02 41.29
C GLU A 549 26.64 -21.72 41.82
N THR A 550 26.74 -20.63 41.06
CA THR A 550 26.24 -19.31 41.45
C THR A 550 25.29 -18.75 40.41
N SER A 551 24.23 -18.07 40.87
CA SER A 551 23.32 -17.34 40.00
C SER A 551 23.53 -15.83 40.09
N LYS A 552 23.27 -15.15 38.96
CA LYS A 552 23.17 -13.69 38.85
C LYS A 552 21.83 -13.34 38.21
N THR A 553 21.11 -12.43 38.84
CA THR A 553 19.80 -11.97 38.37
C THR A 553 19.88 -10.51 37.94
N GLU A 554 19.32 -10.21 36.77
CA GLU A 554 19.18 -8.87 36.23
C GLU A 554 17.69 -8.53 36.15
N SER A 555 17.26 -7.45 36.80
CA SER A 555 15.86 -7.01 36.85
C SER A 555 15.61 -5.81 35.93
N GLY A 556 14.36 -5.60 35.53
CA GLY A 556 13.95 -4.51 34.63
C GLY A 556 14.10 -4.85 33.14
N TYR A 557 14.18 -6.15 32.82
CA TYR A 557 14.32 -6.64 31.45
C TYR A 557 13.12 -7.48 31.05
N VAL A 558 12.56 -7.21 29.88
CA VAL A 558 11.56 -8.07 29.24
C VAL A 558 12.31 -9.05 28.35
N MET A 559 12.10 -10.34 28.60
CA MET A 559 12.60 -11.40 27.72
C MET A 559 11.52 -11.74 26.70
N PRO A 560 11.74 -11.49 25.40
CA PRO A 560 10.84 -12.00 24.36
C PRO A 560 10.82 -13.54 24.39
N SER A 561 9.72 -14.13 23.88
CA SER A 561 9.52 -15.59 23.83
C SER A 561 10.61 -16.31 23.04
N ASP A 562 11.20 -15.61 22.08
CA ASP A 562 12.15 -16.14 21.10
C ASP A 562 13.54 -15.67 21.53
N TRP A 563 14.25 -16.56 22.23
CA TRP A 563 15.48 -16.19 22.90
C TRP A 563 16.56 -15.88 21.87
N LEU A 564 16.93 -14.61 21.74
CA LEU A 564 18.04 -14.15 20.91
C LEU A 564 19.36 -14.44 21.62
N ILE A 565 19.74 -15.71 21.72
CA ILE A 565 21.00 -16.19 22.31
C ILE A 565 21.80 -16.95 21.27
N ALA A 566 23.08 -16.61 21.14
CA ALA A 566 24.01 -17.31 20.29
C ALA A 566 25.36 -17.47 21.00
N GLY A 567 25.71 -18.71 21.32
CA GLY A 567 26.94 -19.08 22.00
C GLY A 567 27.13 -18.37 23.35
N ASP A 568 28.12 -17.48 23.42
CA ASP A 568 28.51 -16.74 24.62
C ASP A 568 27.76 -15.41 24.81
N ARG A 569 26.73 -15.12 23.98
CA ARG A 569 26.05 -13.81 23.95
C ARG A 569 24.54 -13.91 23.83
N GLY A 570 23.83 -12.89 24.32
CA GLY A 570 22.39 -12.76 24.11
C GLY A 570 21.90 -11.31 24.14
N PHE A 571 20.77 -11.05 23.48
CA PHE A 571 20.09 -9.75 23.50
C PHE A 571 18.83 -9.77 24.35
N PHE A 572 18.61 -8.67 25.07
CA PHE A 572 17.55 -8.52 26.06
C PHE A 572 16.93 -7.12 25.95
N MET A 573 15.63 -6.99 26.13
CA MET A 573 14.95 -5.68 26.12
C MET A 573 14.76 -5.20 27.55
N SER A 574 14.81 -3.89 27.80
CA SER A 574 14.34 -3.36 29.08
C SER A 574 12.84 -3.08 29.08
N ASP A 575 12.29 -2.90 30.28
CA ASP A 575 10.96 -2.34 30.53
C ASP A 575 10.71 -0.95 29.91
N LYS A 576 11.76 -0.29 29.40
CA LYS A 576 11.73 1.02 28.72
C LYS A 576 11.94 0.92 27.21
N SER A 577 11.80 -0.26 26.61
CA SER A 577 11.95 -0.50 25.16
C SER A 577 13.35 -0.19 24.60
N ASN A 578 14.39 -0.22 25.43
CA ASN A 578 15.77 -0.17 24.94
C ASN A 578 16.32 -1.59 24.80
N LEU A 579 17.07 -1.84 23.73
CA LEU A 579 17.75 -3.11 23.54
C LEU A 579 19.13 -3.11 24.20
N TYR A 580 19.45 -4.21 24.89
CA TYR A 580 20.71 -4.44 25.59
C TYR A 580 21.33 -5.77 25.17
N PHE A 581 22.63 -5.82 25.30
CA PHE A 581 23.42 -7.02 25.08
C PHE A 581 23.94 -7.56 26.39
N TYR A 582 23.95 -8.89 26.52
CA TYR A 582 24.56 -9.59 27.63
C TYR A 582 25.71 -10.46 27.14
N ASP A 583 26.86 -10.28 27.75
CA ASP A 583 28.06 -11.08 27.55
C ASP A 583 28.10 -12.15 28.65
N PHE A 584 27.82 -13.42 28.31
CA PHE A 584 27.76 -14.49 29.30
C PHE A 584 29.14 -14.80 29.90
N GLN A 585 30.23 -14.58 29.17
CA GLN A 585 31.59 -14.79 29.68
C GLN A 585 31.97 -13.76 30.74
N SER A 586 31.70 -12.48 30.50
CA SER A 586 31.99 -11.42 31.49
C SER A 586 30.88 -11.24 32.53
N ASN A 587 29.68 -11.77 32.28
CA ASN A 587 28.44 -11.50 33.02
C ASN A 587 28.11 -9.99 33.05
N GLU A 588 28.33 -9.27 31.97
CA GLU A 588 28.07 -7.83 31.87
C GLU A 588 26.96 -7.50 30.88
N VAL A 589 26.11 -6.54 31.26
CA VAL A 589 25.17 -5.88 30.34
C VAL A 589 25.91 -4.75 29.63
N LYS A 590 25.78 -4.67 28.30
CA LYS A 590 26.33 -3.60 27.46
C LYS A 590 25.21 -2.91 26.69
N ASP A 591 25.29 -1.59 26.60
CA ASP A 591 24.42 -0.79 25.74
C ASP A 591 24.86 -0.93 24.27
N LEU A 592 23.91 -0.83 23.34
CA LEU A 592 24.21 -0.68 21.92
C LEU A 592 25.10 0.56 21.65
N PRO A 593 25.99 0.52 20.64
CA PRO A 593 26.80 1.68 20.28
C PRO A 593 25.92 2.90 19.93
N LEU A 594 26.23 4.07 20.50
CA LEU A 594 25.48 5.32 20.27
C LEU A 594 25.54 5.82 18.81
N GLU A 595 26.48 5.35 17.98
CA GLU A 595 26.65 5.76 16.56
C GLU A 595 25.61 5.14 15.61
N GLY A 596 24.32 5.35 15.89
CA GLY A 596 23.22 4.83 15.06
C GLY A 596 21.95 4.61 15.88
N TYR A 597 21.71 5.49 16.86
CA TYR A 597 20.62 5.40 17.81
C TYR A 597 19.64 6.55 17.57
N CYS A 598 18.47 6.26 17.00
CA CYS A 598 17.30 7.11 17.15
C CYS A 598 16.53 6.73 18.42
N SER A 599 15.78 7.66 18.99
CA SER A 599 15.20 7.59 20.35
C SER A 599 14.18 6.47 20.59
N GLU A 600 13.79 5.71 19.57
CA GLU A 600 12.76 4.67 19.63
C GLU A 600 13.20 3.49 18.76
N VAL A 601 13.75 2.44 19.38
CA VAL A 601 13.95 1.14 18.74
C VAL A 601 12.76 0.28 19.15
N SER A 602 11.87 -0.04 18.21
CA SER A 602 10.75 -0.97 18.46
C SER A 602 11.19 -2.43 18.29
N ASP A 603 10.51 -3.34 18.99
CA ASP A 603 10.80 -4.78 19.11
C ASP A 603 11.02 -5.53 17.77
N ILE A 604 10.55 -4.97 16.64
CA ILE A 604 10.58 -5.55 15.29
C ILE A 604 11.89 -5.21 14.52
N SER A 605 12.76 -4.39 15.12
CA SER A 605 13.89 -3.78 14.41
C SER A 605 15.23 -4.45 14.71
N TYR A 606 15.30 -5.66 15.25
CA TYR A 606 16.58 -6.27 15.65
C TYR A 606 16.60 -7.80 15.52
N LEU A 607 17.73 -8.38 15.08
CA LEU A 607 17.92 -9.83 15.00
C LEU A 607 19.36 -10.25 15.36
N LEU A 608 19.50 -11.23 16.27
CA LEU A 608 20.75 -11.92 16.58
C LEU A 608 20.81 -13.25 15.84
N ALA A 609 21.83 -13.45 15.03
CA ALA A 609 21.99 -14.66 14.23
C ALA A 609 22.94 -15.68 14.82
N ASN A 610 24.09 -15.20 15.30
CA ASN A 610 25.21 -16.05 15.68
C ASN A 610 26.12 -15.32 16.69
N GLU A 611 27.23 -15.96 17.03
CA GLU A 611 28.22 -15.42 17.97
C GLU A 611 28.94 -14.17 17.45
N SER A 612 28.92 -13.90 16.14
CA SER A 612 29.75 -12.88 15.49
C SER A 612 29.01 -11.60 15.12
N TYR A 613 27.74 -11.70 14.74
CA TYR A 613 26.99 -10.61 14.11
C TYR A 613 25.58 -10.44 14.65
N ALA A 614 25.15 -9.19 14.58
CA ALA A 614 23.85 -8.69 14.97
C ALA A 614 23.35 -7.69 13.94
N THR A 615 22.05 -7.60 13.70
CA THR A 615 21.49 -6.61 12.77
C THR A 615 20.32 -5.85 13.36
N TYR A 616 20.12 -4.60 12.95
CA TYR A 616 18.98 -3.80 13.35
C TYR A 616 18.57 -2.73 12.33
N PHE A 617 17.32 -2.28 12.37
CA PHE A 617 16.84 -1.13 11.61
C PHE A 617 16.89 0.13 12.49
N ASP A 618 17.73 1.09 12.10
CA ASP A 618 17.71 2.46 12.61
C ASP A 618 16.66 3.25 11.81
N THR A 619 15.53 3.56 12.45
CA THR A 619 14.41 4.24 11.79
C THR A 619 14.42 5.73 12.10
N LYS A 620 14.41 6.56 11.06
CA LYS A 620 14.33 8.02 11.20
C LYS A 620 13.31 8.59 10.22
N GLY A 621 12.07 8.75 10.68
CA GLY A 621 10.94 9.03 9.78
C GLY A 621 10.74 7.83 8.86
N ASP A 622 10.68 8.08 7.55
CA ASP A 622 10.39 7.05 6.54
C ASP A 622 11.64 6.38 5.96
N VAL A 623 12.81 6.74 6.49
CA VAL A 623 14.09 6.13 6.12
C VAL A 623 14.46 5.09 7.15
N LYS A 624 14.57 3.83 6.72
CA LYS A 624 15.07 2.72 7.54
C LYS A 624 16.51 2.47 7.15
N THR A 625 17.43 2.51 8.10
CA THR A 625 18.82 2.14 7.86
C THR A 625 19.08 0.78 8.50
N LEU A 626 19.27 -0.24 7.67
CA LEU A 626 19.77 -1.53 8.11
C LEU A 626 21.21 -1.37 8.61
N VAL A 627 21.51 -1.86 9.80
CA VAL A 627 22.83 -1.79 10.41
C VAL A 627 23.30 -3.19 10.79
N LEU A 628 24.47 -3.59 10.30
CA LEU A 628 25.17 -4.81 10.73
C LEU A 628 26.26 -4.47 11.75
N LEU A 629 26.17 -5.09 12.93
CA LEU A 629 27.06 -4.91 14.07
C LEU A 629 27.95 -6.16 14.26
N ASP A 630 29.26 -5.96 14.35
CA ASP A 630 30.21 -6.99 14.78
C ASP A 630 30.24 -7.02 16.30
N LEU A 631 29.88 -8.17 16.86
CA LEU A 631 29.72 -8.37 18.31
C LEU A 631 31.05 -8.49 19.05
N ALA A 632 32.13 -8.89 18.37
CA ALA A 632 33.45 -9.04 18.97
C ALA A 632 34.15 -7.68 19.17
N SER A 633 34.01 -6.79 18.19
CA SER A 633 34.57 -5.44 18.18
C SER A 633 33.62 -4.37 18.72
N TRP A 634 32.32 -4.69 18.80
CA TRP A 634 31.25 -3.75 19.14
C TRP A 634 31.21 -2.54 18.19
N SER A 635 31.42 -2.80 16.89
CA SER A 635 31.52 -1.76 15.87
C SER A 635 30.61 -2.05 14.68
N ILE A 636 30.07 -0.99 14.09
CA ILE A 636 29.23 -1.10 12.91
C ILE A 636 30.11 -1.50 11.73
N VAL A 637 29.80 -2.65 11.16
CA VAL A 637 30.49 -3.18 9.98
C VAL A 637 29.91 -2.56 8.72
N GLN A 638 28.58 -2.42 8.68
CA GLN A 638 27.86 -2.00 7.49
C GLN A 638 26.57 -1.25 7.82
N LYS A 639 26.17 -0.37 6.91
CA LYS A 639 24.86 0.28 6.87
C LYS A 639 24.30 0.20 5.45
N ALA A 640 23.00 -0.03 5.31
CA ALA A 640 22.28 0.10 4.05
C ALA A 640 21.02 0.93 4.30
N THR A 641 20.83 1.97 3.49
CA THR A 641 19.67 2.84 3.60
C THR A 641 18.56 2.31 2.71
N ILE A 642 17.36 2.25 3.28
CA ILE A 642 16.14 1.77 2.65
C ILE A 642 15.11 2.88 2.74
N GLU A 643 14.61 3.30 1.58
CA GLU A 643 13.63 4.38 1.47
C GLU A 643 12.34 3.85 0.83
N ASN A 644 11.19 4.41 1.24
CA ASN A 644 9.90 4.14 0.59
C ASN A 644 9.49 2.66 0.56
N MET A 645 9.95 1.87 1.54
CA MET A 645 9.68 0.45 1.63
C MET A 645 9.63 0.03 3.09
N ASP A 646 8.58 -0.73 3.44
CA ASP A 646 8.51 -1.36 4.73
C ASP A 646 9.30 -2.66 4.69
N VAL A 647 10.22 -2.82 5.64
CA VAL A 647 11.08 -4.00 5.74
C VAL A 647 11.03 -4.56 7.14
N GLY A 648 10.95 -5.87 7.22
CA GLY A 648 11.05 -6.66 8.44
C GLY A 648 12.18 -7.69 8.35
N PHE A 649 12.74 -8.07 9.49
CA PHE A 649 13.73 -9.14 9.55
C PHE A 649 13.05 -10.51 9.57
N ASN A 650 13.55 -11.44 8.76
CA ASN A 650 13.18 -12.85 8.86
C ASN A 650 14.30 -13.67 9.52
N PHE A 651 15.56 -13.42 9.14
CA PHE A 651 16.73 -14.06 9.75
C PHE A 651 18.01 -13.25 9.47
N LEU A 652 19.07 -13.54 10.21
CA LEU A 652 20.46 -13.23 9.85
C LEU A 652 21.22 -14.55 9.97
N ALA A 653 22.12 -14.80 9.04
CA ALA A 653 22.91 -16.02 8.92
C ALA A 653 24.31 -15.80 9.47
N SER A 654 25.02 -16.88 9.80
CA SER A 654 26.34 -16.79 10.42
C SER A 654 27.41 -16.17 9.50
N ASN A 655 27.22 -16.30 8.19
CA ASN A 655 28.05 -15.69 7.16
C ASN A 655 27.74 -14.20 6.92
N GLY A 656 26.75 -13.62 7.61
CA GLY A 656 26.36 -12.23 7.49
C GLY A 656 25.20 -11.96 6.51
N ASP A 657 24.64 -12.98 5.87
CA ASP A 657 23.46 -12.80 5.00
C ASP A 657 22.22 -12.49 5.83
N VAL A 658 21.41 -11.54 5.38
CA VAL A 658 20.19 -11.13 6.09
C VAL A 658 18.97 -11.46 5.25
N GLY A 659 18.09 -12.32 5.75
CA GLY A 659 16.76 -12.51 5.18
C GLY A 659 15.81 -11.40 5.63
N VAL A 660 15.17 -10.75 4.67
CA VAL A 660 14.16 -9.73 4.92
C VAL A 660 12.86 -10.04 4.20
N SER A 661 11.76 -9.70 4.85
CA SER A 661 10.49 -9.45 4.21
C SER A 661 10.45 -7.97 3.86
N TYR A 662 9.95 -7.66 2.68
CA TYR A 662 9.72 -6.29 2.28
C TYR A 662 8.33 -6.13 1.70
N SER A 663 7.75 -4.96 1.88
CA SER A 663 6.47 -4.58 1.32
C SER A 663 6.53 -3.16 0.81
N PHE A 664 6.19 -3.00 -0.46
CA PHE A 664 5.97 -1.71 -1.09
C PHE A 664 4.51 -1.28 -0.93
N SER A 665 3.60 -2.26 -0.95
CA SER A 665 2.17 -2.11 -0.64
C SER A 665 1.65 -3.38 0.08
N TRP A 666 0.36 -3.44 0.40
CA TRP A 666 -0.24 -4.66 0.96
C TRP A 666 -0.21 -5.83 -0.04
N THR A 667 -0.32 -5.53 -1.33
CA THR A 667 -0.35 -6.53 -2.42
C THR A 667 1.03 -6.80 -3.01
N ASP A 668 1.95 -5.83 -2.95
CA ASP A 668 3.34 -5.97 -3.39
C ASP A 668 4.25 -6.15 -2.17
N HIS A 669 4.37 -7.41 -1.76
CA HIS A 669 5.29 -7.88 -0.74
C HIS A 669 6.16 -9.00 -1.30
N GLY A 670 7.36 -9.12 -0.77
CA GLY A 670 8.33 -10.10 -1.20
C GLY A 670 9.34 -10.43 -0.11
N TYR A 671 10.24 -11.33 -0.49
CA TYR A 671 11.28 -11.80 0.40
C TYR A 671 12.61 -11.81 -0.33
N ALA A 672 13.65 -11.34 0.36
CA ALA A 672 14.99 -11.28 -0.20
C ALA A 672 16.03 -11.70 0.82
N ILE A 673 17.14 -12.22 0.31
CA ILE A 673 18.38 -12.29 1.06
C ILE A 673 19.26 -11.13 0.62
N MET A 674 19.59 -10.27 1.58
CA MET A 674 20.53 -9.18 1.42
C MET A 674 21.93 -9.69 1.73
N ARG A 675 22.80 -9.64 0.73
CA ARG A 675 24.22 -10.01 0.79
C ARG A 675 25.05 -8.86 0.24
N ASN A 676 26.19 -8.58 0.85
CA ASN A 676 27.13 -7.58 0.33
C ASN A 676 28.07 -8.24 -0.70
N GLU A 677 28.23 -7.63 -1.88
CA GLU A 677 29.15 -8.09 -2.95
C GLU A 677 30.60 -7.57 -2.79
#